data_AF-A0A2D6Q7D3-F1
#
_entry.id   AF-A0A2D6Q7D3-F1
#
_cell.length_a   1.000
_cell.length_b   1.000
_cell.length_c   1.000
_cell.angle_alpha   90.00
_cell.angle_beta   90.00
_cell.angle_gamma   90.00
#
_symmetry.space_group_name_H-M   'P 1'
#
loop_
_entity.id
_entity.type
_entity.pdbx_description
1 polymer ?
#
loop_
_entity_poly.entity_id
_entity_poly.type
_entity_poly.pdbx_seq_one_letter_code
_entity_poly.pdbx_strand_id
1 'polypeptide(L)'
;MENLMILDGCIWILKMNRELMKVNKNIIWVLVVVLLAGIALSNGKYTYDQFKTDFTQNPLAAAHKHPEQYMKHIHKDPDSVKKNPAAYEKVISQNVKYINQNKKAFKSYAETKGVKFKAVEGDFKSFDLKTGRLVTKGAAGKEVVSFTFNNIKKLNNLGGSNFKVKKNGELEYSMPSGDYGEKQVINLRGKLTEEKGAVYLKQGKFSGGVSVTIGGKNKAKLIPGCGRDIGEYCGLIEVEVIDRPIKLPRSVLLKGKAVVKSKYTLDLLEKSKIQNGVGATFEVSEKTKITFNVVNGCDSSYSCIEDSIPITSEDGKSTSENVKIHARENNKLKVNIPDGVYKDIVVKQIKKPELVQVGTSDDTEVYVDHEGKLRTKMGYLFFNQDIKKRVLASSQYQVALKRARKLKDQSPQVDLTLSKKNKQKTNVLFSAYKPISRGSLSGIKTNLGHVFEHTIYPSSSAKSILDESFEIWKRRPDGLYTLTGKKSEKWIGRYIPGKGITIVQAIAGPGQDQKLFDKDVGQTYAIRGNTARFPWMIYNGKPSVNSQGKISTELSVGLSSLLIKKNKPQLQLLFGAFDTLRASEIDEVIRTSASKVDVKTLESILDKYHPPKAYTPEKLLILKLGALANSKSSSARKLQMKLLDSKVNFGSEDISNLIRSIDNPKIQERIISKTKNIPNPAEILVYVQSDKLRKKIIEKARIIGDAYSKGSLSHLTSYLGWIKALKPELQRLALNNIDFKKGVFIHHEKAGSALKSLLISFKDKPIVMKQLLSRLPQQKNFGLNPQIFSQVYFDSHFQKNTKKMDFANKYSIALTAQRYLERTGAKVSSKNIEKTVKLIMDYRKKFSKREILGKKVYYIPITHRESRFENDRMVKLARKAGVTDIAATGLKGKQRNSETKKVKKKFLDYIENSKPKGRTTIHFSNHGGPKHQWLSDGQAGAHLSDEMHKPNTISYVELGDSLIKRGKLSEVNILIDSCYSKDFTDNLYAYLHKKGVKEMPTIVTETNRGSLGWGGTFISALEKVSRKGQSLTGKNIYRAEKHTFETQDMSVTMPLINPKHRTIVKGRTSKVIDLGSTDSRGVSKKPSKIQKKKETEANEGKVKPLPPTVIEIAKIELGMQKQLVG
;
A
#
# COMPACT_ATOMS: atom_id res chain seq x y z
N MET A 1 54.01 -37.47 9.19
CA MET A 1 54.14 -38.87 8.73
C MET A 1 54.85 -38.94 7.39
N GLU A 2 54.47 -38.17 6.35
CA GLU A 2 55.19 -38.16 5.06
C GLU A 2 56.68 -37.78 5.17
N ASN A 3 57.03 -36.78 5.99
CA ASN A 3 58.45 -36.43 6.22
C ASN A 3 59.24 -37.48 7.03
N LEU A 4 58.57 -38.35 7.79
CA LEU A 4 59.21 -39.46 8.50
C LEU A 4 59.46 -40.64 7.56
N MET A 5 58.55 -40.92 6.63
CA MET A 5 58.76 -41.96 5.60
C MET A 5 59.88 -41.59 4.61
N ILE A 6 60.07 -40.29 4.34
CA ILE A 6 61.21 -39.82 3.52
C ILE A 6 62.54 -40.02 4.27
N LEU A 7 62.55 -39.78 5.60
CA LEU A 7 63.76 -39.98 6.41
C LEU A 7 64.13 -41.48 6.52
N ASP A 8 63.14 -42.35 6.72
CA ASP A 8 63.35 -43.82 6.74
C ASP A 8 63.77 -44.36 5.37
N GLY A 9 63.23 -43.81 4.28
CA GLY A 9 63.66 -44.13 2.91
C GLY A 9 65.11 -43.70 2.64
N CYS A 10 65.52 -42.52 3.10
CA CYS A 10 66.91 -42.06 2.99
C CYS A 10 67.88 -42.88 3.86
N ILE A 11 67.46 -43.30 5.06
CA ILE A 11 68.26 -44.17 5.95
C ILE A 11 68.36 -45.59 5.37
N TRP A 12 67.32 -46.10 4.70
CA TRP A 12 67.35 -47.39 4.01
C TRP A 12 68.28 -47.37 2.78
N ILE A 13 68.26 -46.28 1.99
CA ILE A 13 69.18 -46.07 0.86
C ILE A 13 70.63 -45.91 1.34
N LEU A 14 70.86 -45.26 2.49
CA LEU A 14 72.18 -45.16 3.10
C LEU A 14 72.68 -46.50 3.69
N LYS A 15 71.78 -47.38 4.17
CA LYS A 15 72.11 -48.75 4.61
C LYS A 15 72.39 -49.71 3.46
N MET A 16 71.72 -49.56 2.31
CA MET A 16 72.05 -50.33 1.08
C MET A 16 73.39 -49.92 0.45
N ASN A 17 73.98 -48.79 0.87
CA ASN A 17 75.15 -48.20 0.25
C ASN A 17 76.50 -48.84 0.64
N ARG A 18 76.51 -49.86 1.51
CA ARG A 18 77.75 -50.58 1.86
C ARG A 18 78.13 -51.66 0.83
N GLU A 19 77.17 -52.19 0.07
CA GLU A 19 77.42 -53.28 -0.91
C GLU A 19 77.40 -52.81 -2.38
N LEU A 20 76.82 -51.64 -2.69
CA LEU A 20 76.71 -51.12 -4.07
C LEU A 20 77.88 -50.23 -4.53
N MET A 21 78.87 -49.96 -3.68
CA MET A 21 80.03 -49.10 -4.00
C MET A 21 81.05 -49.72 -4.98
N LYS A 22 80.75 -50.85 -5.62
CA LYS A 22 81.56 -51.43 -6.71
C LYS A 22 81.05 -51.12 -8.12
N VAL A 23 79.91 -50.43 -8.28
CA VAL A 23 79.38 -50.07 -9.61
C VAL A 23 79.36 -48.56 -9.82
N ASN A 24 80.25 -48.12 -10.70
CA ASN A 24 80.32 -46.84 -11.43
C ASN A 24 79.76 -45.58 -10.72
N LYS A 25 80.65 -44.84 -10.04
CA LYS A 25 80.39 -43.55 -9.37
C LYS A 25 79.63 -42.53 -10.24
N ASN A 26 79.72 -42.61 -11.57
CA ASN A 26 79.05 -41.68 -12.47
C ASN A 26 77.52 -41.85 -12.49
N ILE A 27 76.99 -43.07 -12.28
CA ILE A 27 75.53 -43.30 -12.25
C ILE A 27 74.92 -42.73 -10.96
N ILE A 28 75.62 -42.86 -9.83
CA ILE A 28 75.19 -42.30 -8.55
C ILE A 28 75.20 -40.77 -8.61
N TRP A 29 76.22 -40.16 -9.23
CA TRP A 29 76.28 -38.70 -9.41
C TRP A 29 75.17 -38.18 -10.32
N VAL A 30 74.86 -38.88 -11.43
CA VAL A 30 73.72 -38.51 -12.29
C VAL A 30 72.40 -38.62 -11.55
N LEU A 31 72.19 -39.69 -10.76
CA LEU A 31 70.97 -39.84 -9.96
C LEU A 31 70.85 -38.75 -8.88
N VAL A 32 71.93 -38.39 -8.20
CA VAL A 32 71.95 -37.30 -7.21
C VAL A 32 71.72 -35.95 -7.86
N VAL A 33 72.30 -35.67 -9.04
CA VAL A 33 72.07 -34.43 -9.78
C VAL A 33 70.64 -34.36 -10.33
N VAL A 34 70.05 -35.47 -10.79
CA VAL A 34 68.64 -35.53 -11.21
C VAL A 34 67.71 -35.36 -10.02
N LEU A 35 68.03 -35.94 -8.86
CA LEU A 35 67.25 -35.76 -7.63
C LEU A 35 67.32 -34.32 -7.13
N LEU A 36 68.52 -33.72 -7.12
CA LEU A 36 68.74 -32.33 -6.71
C LEU A 36 68.17 -31.33 -7.70
N ALA A 37 68.22 -31.60 -9.02
CA ALA A 37 67.54 -30.80 -10.04
C ALA A 37 66.01 -30.92 -9.92
N GLY A 38 65.49 -32.10 -9.57
CA GLY A 38 64.08 -32.30 -9.23
C GLY A 38 63.65 -31.51 -7.99
N ILE A 39 64.49 -31.47 -6.95
CA ILE A 39 64.25 -30.68 -5.73
C ILE A 39 64.36 -29.17 -6.03
N ALA A 40 65.31 -28.74 -6.86
CA ALA A 40 65.47 -27.33 -7.25
C ALA A 40 64.33 -26.83 -8.15
N LEU A 41 63.82 -27.68 -9.07
CA LEU A 41 62.62 -27.38 -9.87
C LEU A 41 61.33 -27.41 -9.03
N SER A 42 61.29 -28.15 -7.92
CA SER A 42 60.14 -28.20 -7.01
C SER A 42 59.99 -26.96 -6.10
N ASN A 43 61.01 -26.09 -6.04
CA ASN A 43 60.98 -24.84 -5.26
C ASN A 43 60.51 -23.61 -6.06
N GLY A 44 60.10 -23.77 -7.32
CA GLY A 44 59.47 -22.69 -8.08
C GLY A 44 58.17 -22.24 -7.40
N LYS A 45 58.11 -20.98 -6.95
CA LYS A 45 56.87 -20.40 -6.39
C LYS A 45 55.73 -20.59 -7.39
N TYR A 46 54.72 -21.39 -7.01
CA TYR A 46 53.55 -21.66 -7.84
C TYR A 46 52.88 -20.33 -8.26
N THR A 47 52.96 -20.04 -9.56
CA THR A 47 52.61 -18.74 -10.12
C THR A 47 51.10 -18.61 -10.31
N TYR A 48 50.61 -17.37 -10.44
CA TYR A 48 49.20 -17.12 -10.71
C TYR A 48 48.76 -17.62 -12.11
N ASP A 49 49.69 -17.71 -13.07
CA ASP A 49 49.37 -18.22 -14.41
C ASP A 49 49.31 -19.75 -14.42
N GLN A 50 50.21 -20.44 -13.70
CA GLN A 50 50.07 -21.87 -13.42
C GLN A 50 48.72 -22.17 -12.74
N PHE A 51 48.32 -21.35 -11.76
CA PHE A 51 46.99 -21.46 -11.15
C PHE A 51 45.84 -21.35 -12.14
N LYS A 52 45.87 -20.40 -13.09
CA LYS A 52 44.79 -20.26 -14.08
C LYS A 52 44.66 -21.49 -14.97
N THR A 53 45.80 -22.05 -15.40
CA THR A 53 45.83 -23.28 -16.21
C THR A 53 45.21 -24.43 -15.44
N ASP A 54 45.68 -24.69 -14.22
CA ASP A 54 45.18 -25.79 -13.39
C ASP A 54 43.71 -25.58 -12.99
N PHE A 55 43.31 -24.33 -12.72
CA PHE A 55 41.92 -23.99 -12.38
C PHE A 55 40.97 -24.17 -13.57
N THR A 56 41.45 -23.98 -14.80
CA THR A 56 40.65 -24.25 -16.00
C THR A 56 40.42 -25.74 -16.20
N GLN A 57 41.41 -26.57 -15.87
CA GLN A 57 41.33 -28.03 -15.99
C GLN A 57 40.54 -28.67 -14.84
N ASN A 58 40.83 -28.30 -13.60
CA ASN A 58 40.17 -28.81 -12.40
C ASN A 58 40.02 -27.71 -11.33
N PRO A 59 38.93 -26.91 -11.41
CA PRO A 59 38.70 -25.79 -10.50
C PRO A 59 38.75 -26.17 -9.02
N LEU A 60 38.22 -27.34 -8.66
CA LEU A 60 38.13 -27.81 -7.27
C LEU A 60 39.51 -28.17 -6.71
N ALA A 61 40.29 -28.97 -7.44
CA ALA A 61 41.62 -29.39 -6.99
C ALA A 61 42.60 -28.21 -6.93
N ALA A 62 42.60 -27.35 -7.96
CA ALA A 62 43.48 -26.18 -8.01
C ALA A 62 43.17 -25.20 -6.87
N ALA A 63 41.89 -24.90 -6.62
CA ALA A 63 41.49 -24.04 -5.52
C ALA A 63 41.89 -24.62 -4.15
N HIS A 64 41.72 -25.94 -3.97
CA HIS A 64 42.07 -26.61 -2.72
C HIS A 64 43.59 -26.61 -2.43
N LYS A 65 44.40 -26.90 -3.45
CA LYS A 65 45.87 -26.99 -3.34
C LYS A 65 46.53 -25.61 -3.23
N HIS A 66 45.94 -24.59 -3.85
CA HIS A 66 46.50 -23.24 -3.93
C HIS A 66 45.48 -22.15 -3.52
N PRO A 67 45.01 -22.15 -2.25
CA PRO A 67 43.92 -21.28 -1.79
C PRO A 67 44.25 -19.79 -1.90
N GLU A 68 45.51 -19.39 -1.70
CA GLU A 68 45.93 -17.98 -1.83
C GLU A 68 45.85 -17.48 -3.29
N GLN A 69 46.23 -18.30 -4.27
CA GLN A 69 46.07 -17.94 -5.69
C GLN A 69 44.60 -17.91 -6.09
N TYR A 70 43.79 -18.82 -5.54
CA TYR A 70 42.35 -18.78 -5.74
C TYR A 70 41.69 -17.54 -5.13
N MET A 71 42.12 -17.09 -3.94
CA MET A 71 41.67 -15.81 -3.37
C MET A 71 41.99 -14.64 -4.29
N LYS A 72 43.19 -14.61 -4.87
CA LYS A 72 43.57 -13.60 -5.88
C LYS A 72 42.71 -13.66 -7.13
N HIS A 73 42.32 -14.87 -7.56
CA HIS A 73 41.42 -15.09 -8.70
C HIS A 73 40.03 -14.52 -8.46
N ILE A 74 39.38 -14.90 -7.36
CA ILE A 74 38.02 -14.45 -7.04
C ILE A 74 37.97 -12.99 -6.56
N HIS A 75 39.10 -12.41 -6.16
CA HIS A 75 39.21 -10.97 -5.90
C HIS A 75 39.05 -10.17 -7.20
N LYS A 76 39.68 -10.65 -8.29
CA LYS A 76 39.60 -10.05 -9.63
C LYS A 76 38.26 -10.31 -10.32
N ASP A 77 37.73 -11.53 -10.19
CA ASP A 77 36.42 -11.92 -10.71
C ASP A 77 35.57 -12.62 -9.64
N PRO A 78 34.83 -11.86 -8.81
CA PRO A 78 33.96 -12.43 -7.77
C PRO A 78 32.84 -13.33 -8.29
N ASP A 79 32.38 -13.12 -9.54
CA ASP A 79 31.28 -13.89 -10.12
C ASP A 79 31.72 -15.25 -10.68
N SER A 80 33.03 -15.49 -10.82
CA SER A 80 33.59 -16.82 -11.13
C SER A 80 33.12 -17.91 -10.15
N VAL A 81 32.87 -17.54 -8.89
CA VAL A 81 32.34 -18.44 -7.86
C VAL A 81 30.96 -19.00 -8.22
N LYS A 82 30.14 -18.29 -9.00
CA LYS A 82 28.84 -18.81 -9.45
C LYS A 82 28.99 -19.98 -10.41
N LYS A 83 30.07 -20.00 -11.19
CA LYS A 83 30.38 -21.08 -12.12
C LYS A 83 30.93 -22.31 -11.40
N ASN A 84 31.70 -22.10 -10.32
CA ASN A 84 32.37 -23.16 -9.58
C ASN A 84 32.17 -23.04 -8.05
N PRO A 85 30.93 -23.17 -7.53
CA PRO A 85 30.66 -22.96 -6.11
C PRO A 85 31.37 -23.98 -5.21
N ALA A 86 31.55 -25.23 -5.67
CA ALA A 86 32.25 -26.27 -4.92
C ALA A 86 33.73 -25.94 -4.64
N ALA A 87 34.41 -25.29 -5.60
CA ALA A 87 35.79 -24.83 -5.40
C ALA A 87 35.87 -23.78 -4.29
N TYR A 88 34.90 -22.86 -4.25
CA TYR A 88 34.80 -21.86 -3.20
C TYR A 88 34.50 -22.48 -1.82
N GLU A 89 33.53 -23.41 -1.77
CA GLU A 89 33.19 -24.15 -0.55
C GLU A 89 34.40 -24.87 0.03
N LYS A 90 35.18 -25.57 -0.80
CA LYS A 90 36.38 -26.30 -0.36
C LYS A 90 37.40 -25.36 0.28
N VAL A 91 37.63 -24.18 -0.28
CA VAL A 91 38.60 -23.23 0.26
C VAL A 91 38.10 -22.54 1.53
N ILE A 92 36.85 -22.05 1.55
CA ILE A 92 36.32 -21.39 2.76
C ILE A 92 36.07 -22.36 3.92
N SER A 93 35.99 -23.68 3.65
CA SER A 93 35.97 -24.72 4.68
C SER A 93 37.25 -24.76 5.52
N GLN A 94 38.38 -24.34 4.94
CA GLN A 94 39.68 -24.35 5.61
C GLN A 94 39.79 -23.20 6.60
N ASN A 95 39.29 -22.00 6.24
CA ASN A 95 39.40 -20.81 7.09
C ASN A 95 38.43 -19.69 6.69
N VAL A 96 37.69 -19.15 7.67
CA VAL A 96 36.77 -18.02 7.48
C VAL A 96 37.47 -16.74 7.00
N LYS A 97 38.79 -16.61 7.22
CA LYS A 97 39.61 -15.47 6.73
C LYS A 97 39.41 -15.23 5.23
N TYR A 98 39.23 -16.30 4.47
CA TYR A 98 39.04 -16.26 3.02
C TYR A 98 37.71 -15.61 2.61
N ILE A 99 36.67 -15.78 3.43
CA ILE A 99 35.40 -15.05 3.25
C ILE A 99 35.62 -13.55 3.51
N ASN A 100 36.34 -13.21 4.58
CA ASN A 100 36.56 -11.82 5.00
C ASN A 100 37.43 -11.03 4.01
N GLN A 101 38.41 -11.68 3.38
CA GLN A 101 39.24 -11.11 2.32
C GLN A 101 38.45 -10.87 1.01
N ASN A 102 37.41 -11.67 0.74
CA ASN A 102 36.69 -11.67 -0.53
C ASN A 102 35.15 -11.60 -0.37
N LYS A 103 34.65 -10.59 0.36
CA LYS A 103 33.21 -10.40 0.65
C LYS A 103 32.31 -10.32 -0.60
N LYS A 104 32.82 -9.77 -1.70
CA LYS A 104 32.10 -9.75 -3.00
C LYS A 104 31.89 -11.17 -3.53
N ALA A 105 32.92 -12.01 -3.48
CA ALA A 105 32.84 -13.41 -3.93
C ALA A 105 31.89 -14.22 -3.03
N PHE A 106 31.91 -13.96 -1.71
CA PHE A 106 30.95 -14.55 -0.77
C PHE A 106 29.50 -14.18 -1.09
N LYS A 107 29.23 -12.93 -1.48
CA LYS A 107 27.90 -12.51 -1.93
C LYS A 107 27.48 -13.30 -3.18
N SER A 108 28.36 -13.44 -4.17
CA SER A 108 28.08 -14.24 -5.37
C SER A 108 27.86 -15.73 -5.05
N TYR A 109 28.60 -16.29 -4.09
CA TYR A 109 28.36 -17.63 -3.56
C TYR A 109 26.98 -17.76 -2.88
N ALA A 110 26.62 -16.84 -1.98
CA ALA A 110 25.33 -16.86 -1.29
C ALA A 110 24.14 -16.83 -2.28
N GLU A 111 24.30 -16.14 -3.42
CA GLU A 111 23.29 -16.13 -4.49
C GLU A 111 23.07 -17.51 -5.11
N THR A 112 24.12 -18.33 -5.27
CA THR A 112 23.99 -19.73 -5.71
C THR A 112 23.19 -20.58 -4.72
N LYS A 113 23.20 -20.19 -3.44
CA LYS A 113 22.41 -20.83 -2.38
C LYS A 113 21.03 -20.18 -2.20
N GLY A 114 20.62 -19.26 -3.08
CA GLY A 114 19.30 -18.60 -3.04
C GLY A 114 19.18 -17.49 -2.01
N VAL A 115 20.30 -16.93 -1.53
CA VAL A 115 20.34 -15.80 -0.59
C VAL A 115 20.97 -14.59 -1.27
N LYS A 116 20.26 -13.45 -1.24
CA LYS A 116 20.73 -12.21 -1.87
C LYS A 116 21.09 -11.17 -0.81
N PHE A 117 22.38 -10.87 -0.67
CA PHE A 117 22.84 -9.74 0.12
C PHE A 117 22.96 -8.49 -0.76
N LYS A 118 22.43 -7.36 -0.31
CA LYS A 118 22.74 -6.04 -0.89
C LYS A 118 24.22 -5.74 -0.70
N ALA A 119 24.73 -5.88 0.52
CA ALA A 119 26.13 -5.67 0.86
C ALA A 119 26.58 -6.56 2.03
N VAL A 120 27.87 -6.90 2.07
CA VAL A 120 28.53 -7.57 3.19
C VAL A 120 29.72 -6.68 3.55
N GLU A 121 29.57 -5.86 4.59
CA GLU A 121 30.56 -4.89 5.03
C GLU A 121 31.31 -5.38 6.28
N GLY A 122 30.61 -6.05 7.19
CA GLY A 122 31.20 -6.68 8.37
C GLY A 122 31.98 -7.96 8.07
N ASP A 123 32.83 -8.34 9.02
CA ASP A 123 33.56 -9.61 8.98
C ASP A 123 32.73 -10.73 9.62
N PHE A 124 33.06 -11.97 9.28
CA PHE A 124 32.54 -13.17 9.91
C PHE A 124 33.58 -13.77 10.87
N LYS A 125 33.11 -14.20 12.03
CA LYS A 125 33.86 -14.97 13.02
C LYS A 125 33.92 -16.45 12.64
N SER A 126 32.85 -16.99 12.08
CA SER A 126 32.80 -18.37 11.58
C SER A 126 31.74 -18.56 10.50
N PHE A 127 31.90 -19.63 9.70
CA PHE A 127 30.95 -20.08 8.70
C PHE A 127 30.91 -21.62 8.68
N ASP A 128 29.73 -22.20 8.84
CA ASP A 128 29.47 -23.64 8.70
C ASP A 128 28.80 -23.91 7.35
N LEU A 129 29.51 -24.63 6.48
CA LEU A 129 29.06 -24.97 5.14
C LEU A 129 27.82 -25.86 5.10
N LYS A 130 27.72 -26.82 6.03
CA LYS A 130 26.64 -27.82 6.04
C LYS A 130 25.31 -27.17 6.38
N THR A 131 25.32 -26.29 7.38
CA THR A 131 24.09 -25.61 7.85
C THR A 131 23.88 -24.25 7.19
N GLY A 132 24.91 -23.71 6.53
CA GLY A 132 24.96 -22.33 6.07
C GLY A 132 24.92 -21.33 7.23
N ARG A 133 25.36 -21.72 8.44
CA ARG A 133 25.36 -20.86 9.64
C ARG A 133 26.54 -19.90 9.59
N LEU A 134 26.24 -18.61 9.71
CA LEU A 134 27.18 -17.51 9.83
C LEU A 134 27.19 -16.97 11.25
N VAL A 135 28.35 -16.54 11.71
CA VAL A 135 28.53 -15.76 12.93
C VAL A 135 29.31 -14.50 12.57
N THR A 136 28.77 -13.31 12.82
CA THR A 136 29.44 -12.05 12.49
C THR A 136 30.40 -11.60 13.60
N LYS A 137 31.41 -10.83 13.19
CA LYS A 137 32.46 -10.28 14.05
C LYS A 137 32.18 -8.79 14.31
N GLY A 138 32.06 -8.41 15.58
CA GLY A 138 31.98 -7.01 16.01
C GLY A 138 33.36 -6.35 16.17
N ALA A 139 33.38 -5.07 16.58
CA ALA A 139 34.60 -4.26 16.71
C ALA A 139 35.69 -4.91 17.60
N ALA A 140 35.29 -5.65 18.65
CA ALA A 140 36.20 -6.34 19.57
C ALA A 140 36.35 -7.84 19.27
N GLY A 141 36.04 -8.31 18.06
CA GLY A 141 36.05 -9.75 17.73
C GLY A 141 34.89 -10.56 18.33
N LYS A 142 34.02 -9.91 19.12
CA LYS A 142 32.86 -10.53 19.77
C LYS A 142 31.80 -10.95 18.74
N GLU A 143 31.05 -12.01 19.06
CA GLU A 143 29.88 -12.43 18.30
C GLU A 143 28.78 -11.37 18.41
N VAL A 144 28.27 -10.90 17.26
CA VAL A 144 27.22 -9.88 17.22
C VAL A 144 25.90 -10.46 16.74
N VAL A 145 25.88 -11.18 15.62
CA VAL A 145 24.70 -11.91 15.15
C VAL A 145 25.08 -13.28 14.61
N SER A 146 24.25 -14.29 14.86
CA SER A 146 24.36 -15.60 14.23
C SER A 146 23.08 -15.97 13.52
N PHE A 147 23.16 -16.44 12.27
CA PHE A 147 22.01 -16.81 11.44
C PHE A 147 22.40 -17.83 10.37
N THR A 148 21.42 -18.55 9.80
CA THR A 148 21.62 -19.46 8.67
C THR A 148 21.11 -18.86 7.36
N PHE A 149 21.54 -19.41 6.22
CA PHE A 149 20.91 -19.10 4.93
C PHE A 149 19.40 -19.37 4.91
N ASN A 150 18.93 -20.38 5.65
CA ASN A 150 17.49 -20.64 5.75
C ASN A 150 16.75 -19.53 6.51
N ASN A 151 17.37 -18.95 7.55
CA ASN A 151 16.78 -17.79 8.24
C ASN A 151 16.60 -16.61 7.26
N ILE A 152 17.60 -16.32 6.41
CA ILE A 152 17.49 -15.22 5.43
C ILE A 152 16.41 -15.50 4.39
N LYS A 153 16.32 -16.72 3.85
CA LYS A 153 15.26 -17.11 2.90
C LYS A 153 13.88 -16.93 3.51
N LYS A 154 13.69 -17.32 4.77
CA LYS A 154 12.43 -17.12 5.47
C LYS A 154 12.11 -15.65 5.69
N LEU A 155 13.08 -14.85 6.13
CA LEU A 155 12.88 -13.40 6.24
C LEU A 155 12.52 -12.77 4.89
N ASN A 156 13.11 -13.25 3.80
CA ASN A 156 12.76 -12.82 2.45
C ASN A 156 11.32 -13.21 2.07
N ASN A 157 10.88 -14.42 2.42
CA ASN A 157 9.49 -14.87 2.24
C ASN A 157 8.50 -14.09 3.13
N LEU A 158 8.96 -13.51 4.23
CA LEU A 158 8.20 -12.62 5.09
C LEU A 158 8.19 -11.15 4.60
N GLY A 159 8.66 -10.88 3.38
CA GLY A 159 8.71 -9.55 2.76
C GLY A 159 10.00 -8.78 3.02
N GLY A 160 10.97 -9.37 3.72
CA GLY A 160 12.30 -8.80 3.88
C GLY A 160 13.06 -8.71 2.56
N SER A 161 13.85 -7.66 2.37
CA SER A 161 14.68 -7.42 1.20
C SER A 161 15.95 -6.67 1.59
N ASN A 162 16.87 -6.43 0.66
CA ASN A 162 18.07 -5.60 0.89
C ASN A 162 18.98 -6.05 2.06
N PHE A 163 19.09 -7.35 2.32
CA PHE A 163 19.90 -7.87 3.43
C PHE A 163 21.34 -7.36 3.38
N LYS A 164 21.84 -6.85 4.50
CA LYS A 164 23.16 -6.25 4.63
C LYS A 164 23.81 -6.68 5.93
N VAL A 165 25.06 -7.15 5.87
CA VAL A 165 25.89 -7.35 7.08
C VAL A 165 26.70 -6.08 7.29
N LYS A 166 26.41 -5.32 8.35
CA LYS A 166 27.07 -4.03 8.64
C LYS A 166 28.49 -4.20 9.18
N LYS A 167 29.31 -3.14 9.10
CA LYS A 167 30.66 -3.10 9.68
C LYS A 167 30.70 -3.47 11.17
N ASN A 168 29.64 -3.15 11.92
CA ASN A 168 29.52 -3.48 13.35
C ASN A 168 29.05 -4.92 13.63
N GLY A 169 28.85 -5.74 12.59
CA GLY A 169 28.38 -7.11 12.68
C GLY A 169 26.85 -7.28 12.71
N GLU A 170 26.04 -6.22 12.69
CA GLU A 170 24.58 -6.34 12.62
C GLU A 170 24.09 -6.90 11.27
N LEU A 171 22.96 -7.61 11.31
CA LEU A 171 22.19 -7.93 10.11
C LEU A 171 21.11 -6.86 9.92
N GLU A 172 21.22 -6.08 8.85
CA GLU A 172 20.23 -5.11 8.41
C GLU A 172 19.39 -5.69 7.26
N TYR A 173 18.10 -5.40 7.22
CA TYR A 173 17.25 -5.66 6.04
C TYR A 173 16.09 -4.66 5.97
N SER A 174 15.49 -4.52 4.80
CA SER A 174 14.35 -3.64 4.56
C SER A 174 13.05 -4.43 4.50
N MET A 175 11.99 -3.94 5.13
CA MET A 175 10.63 -4.44 4.98
C MET A 175 9.71 -3.35 4.42
N PRO A 176 8.72 -3.68 3.58
CA PRO A 176 7.70 -2.72 3.17
C PRO A 176 6.89 -2.26 4.39
N SER A 177 6.77 -0.94 4.57
CA SER A 177 5.96 -0.30 5.60
C SER A 177 4.70 0.29 4.97
N GLY A 178 3.57 -0.43 5.10
CA GLY A 178 2.22 0.08 4.81
C GLY A 178 1.97 0.67 3.41
N ASP A 179 0.89 1.45 3.31
CA ASP A 179 0.30 1.98 2.07
C ASP A 179 1.15 3.01 1.32
N TYR A 180 2.20 3.55 1.92
CA TYR A 180 3.01 4.62 1.34
C TYR A 180 4.27 4.14 0.60
N GLY A 181 4.54 2.83 0.57
CA GLY A 181 5.69 2.27 -0.15
C GLY A 181 7.05 2.58 0.48
N GLU A 182 7.08 3.25 1.64
CA GLU A 182 8.31 3.46 2.40
C GLU A 182 8.84 2.12 2.93
N LYS A 183 10.15 1.93 2.87
CA LYS A 183 10.80 0.71 3.37
C LYS A 183 11.34 0.97 4.76
N GLN A 184 10.85 0.24 5.76
CA GLN A 184 11.39 0.29 7.10
C GLN A 184 12.68 -0.54 7.18
N VAL A 185 13.73 0.05 7.76
CA VAL A 185 15.03 -0.60 7.95
C VAL A 185 15.05 -1.28 9.32
N ILE A 186 15.35 -2.57 9.31
CA ILE A 186 15.41 -3.44 10.48
C ILE A 186 16.85 -3.85 10.74
N ASN A 187 17.31 -3.73 11.98
CA ASN A 187 18.63 -4.15 12.44
C ASN A 187 18.50 -5.22 13.51
N LEU A 188 19.28 -6.30 13.37
CA LEU A 188 19.29 -7.44 14.28
C LEU A 188 20.70 -7.66 14.86
N ARG A 189 20.77 -7.83 16.18
CA ARG A 189 21.91 -8.41 16.94
C ARG A 189 21.40 -9.61 17.73
N GLY A 190 22.19 -10.68 17.88
CA GLY A 190 21.84 -11.88 18.66
C GLY A 190 21.75 -13.16 17.81
N LYS A 191 21.15 -14.21 18.36
CA LYS A 191 21.06 -15.52 17.69
C LYS A 191 19.71 -15.69 17.01
N LEU A 192 19.71 -15.88 15.69
CA LEU A 192 18.54 -16.29 14.93
C LEU A 192 18.41 -17.82 14.94
N THR A 193 17.26 -18.31 15.39
CA THR A 193 16.93 -19.74 15.38
C THR A 193 15.63 -19.98 14.64
N GLU A 194 15.47 -21.20 14.12
CA GLU A 194 14.22 -21.63 13.51
C GLU A 194 13.47 -22.56 14.45
N GLU A 195 12.21 -22.26 14.72
CA GLU A 195 11.32 -23.12 15.50
C GLU A 195 9.92 -23.13 14.86
N LYS A 196 9.37 -24.33 14.63
CA LYS A 196 8.02 -24.51 14.08
C LYS A 196 7.75 -23.67 12.81
N GLY A 197 8.73 -23.59 11.92
CA GLY A 197 8.61 -22.85 10.68
C GLY A 197 8.85 -21.34 10.76
N ALA A 198 9.00 -20.74 11.96
CA ALA A 198 9.23 -19.30 12.15
C ALA A 198 10.70 -18.99 12.55
N VAL A 199 11.12 -17.74 12.35
CA VAL A 199 12.46 -17.25 12.75
C VAL A 199 12.33 -16.50 14.07
N TYR A 200 13.14 -16.88 15.05
CA TYR A 200 13.19 -16.26 16.37
C TYR A 200 14.54 -15.58 16.60
N LEU A 201 14.51 -14.42 17.24
CA LEU A 201 15.66 -13.75 17.80
C LEU A 201 15.82 -14.10 19.28
N LYS A 202 16.98 -14.62 19.67
CA LYS A 202 17.35 -14.96 21.05
C LYS A 202 18.59 -14.17 21.47
N GLN A 203 18.67 -13.80 22.75
CA GLN A 203 19.86 -13.14 23.35
C GLN A 203 20.36 -11.98 22.48
N GLY A 204 19.46 -11.07 22.11
CA GLY A 204 19.65 -10.16 21.00
C GLY A 204 18.94 -8.82 21.14
N LYS A 205 19.09 -7.98 20.13
CA LYS A 205 18.42 -6.69 20.01
C LYS A 205 17.83 -6.55 18.61
N PHE A 206 16.58 -6.12 18.55
CA PHE A 206 15.87 -5.70 17.34
C PHE A 206 15.79 -4.17 17.30
N SER A 207 15.99 -3.55 16.14
CA SER A 207 15.84 -2.08 15.98
C SER A 207 15.30 -1.70 14.60
N GLY A 208 14.07 -1.19 14.56
CA GLY A 208 13.42 -0.68 13.34
C GLY A 208 12.18 0.13 13.71
N GLY A 209 12.33 1.45 13.90
CA GLY A 209 11.31 2.34 14.49
C GLY A 209 11.17 2.19 16.02
N VAL A 210 11.28 0.97 16.53
CA VAL A 210 11.34 0.63 17.95
C VAL A 210 12.55 -0.26 18.23
N SER A 211 13.09 -0.15 19.45
CA SER A 211 14.24 -0.92 19.90
C SER A 211 13.84 -1.87 21.02
N VAL A 212 14.01 -3.18 20.82
CA VAL A 212 13.67 -4.21 21.80
C VAL A 212 14.87 -5.12 22.07
N THR A 213 15.23 -5.28 23.35
CA THR A 213 16.32 -6.16 23.79
C THR A 213 15.73 -7.44 24.38
N ILE A 214 16.16 -8.58 23.85
CA ILE A 214 15.75 -9.93 24.25
C ILE A 214 16.91 -10.57 25.00
N GLY A 215 16.82 -10.66 26.32
CA GLY A 215 17.82 -11.35 27.14
C GLY A 215 17.26 -12.62 27.79
N GLY A 216 18.11 -13.61 28.04
CA GLY A 216 17.78 -14.79 28.88
C GLY A 216 17.35 -15.96 28.03
N LYS A 217 16.35 -16.71 28.51
CA LYS A 217 15.63 -17.73 27.72
C LYS A 217 14.54 -17.11 26.84
N ASN A 218 14.19 -15.84 27.06
CA ASN A 218 13.26 -15.10 26.21
C ASN A 218 13.63 -15.16 24.71
N LYS A 219 12.60 -15.10 23.85
CA LYS A 219 12.77 -15.12 22.39
C LYS A 219 11.75 -14.21 21.70
N ALA A 220 12.12 -13.61 20.57
CA ALA A 220 11.22 -12.78 19.75
C ALA A 220 11.05 -13.36 18.36
N LYS A 221 9.85 -13.80 18.02
CA LYS A 221 9.48 -14.28 16.69
C LYS A 221 9.38 -13.11 15.73
N LEU A 222 10.09 -13.18 14.60
CA LEU A 222 10.00 -12.19 13.53
C LEU A 222 8.76 -12.50 12.68
N ILE A 223 7.86 -11.52 12.52
CA ILE A 223 6.58 -11.67 11.82
C ILE A 223 6.58 -10.89 10.49
N PRO A 224 5.82 -11.32 9.47
CA PRO A 224 5.77 -10.60 8.20
C PRO A 224 5.17 -9.21 8.42
N GLY A 225 5.75 -8.21 7.77
CA GLY A 225 5.18 -6.87 7.73
C GLY A 225 3.77 -6.95 7.14
N CYS A 226 2.83 -6.18 7.69
CA CYS A 226 1.45 -6.23 7.23
C CYS A 226 1.34 -5.94 5.74
N GLY A 227 0.54 -6.75 5.04
CA GLY A 227 0.00 -6.37 3.74
C GLY A 227 -0.86 -5.10 3.85
N ARG A 228 -1.12 -4.47 2.70
CA ARG A 228 -1.71 -3.13 2.52
C ARG A 228 -2.95 -2.82 3.39
N ASP A 229 -3.72 -3.82 3.83
CA ASP A 229 -5.03 -3.60 4.46
C ASP A 229 -5.02 -3.32 5.98
N ILE A 230 -3.85 -3.21 6.63
CA ILE A 230 -3.76 -3.02 8.09
C ILE A 230 -2.92 -1.78 8.40
N GLY A 231 -3.57 -0.60 8.46
CA GLY A 231 -2.91 0.72 8.54
C GLY A 231 -1.84 0.89 9.64
N GLU A 232 -0.87 1.76 9.32
CA GLU A 232 0.24 2.44 10.06
C GLU A 232 0.93 1.84 11.31
N TYR A 233 0.39 0.81 11.98
CA TYR A 233 0.94 0.33 13.26
C TYR A 233 0.92 -1.20 13.35
N CYS A 234 1.76 -1.85 12.54
CA CYS A 234 1.95 -3.30 12.58
C CYS A 234 3.25 -3.70 13.29
N GLY A 235 3.14 -4.69 14.18
CA GLY A 235 4.29 -5.25 14.90
C GLY A 235 5.23 -6.00 13.96
N LEU A 236 6.54 -5.82 14.14
CA LEU A 236 7.60 -6.50 13.39
C LEU A 236 8.10 -7.76 14.11
N ILE A 237 7.75 -7.88 15.40
CA ILE A 237 8.14 -8.98 16.29
C ILE A 237 6.98 -9.38 17.21
N GLU A 238 6.90 -10.65 17.57
CA GLU A 238 6.06 -11.23 18.63
C GLU A 238 7.00 -11.77 19.72
N VAL A 239 6.89 -11.28 20.96
CA VAL A 239 7.85 -11.58 22.04
C VAL A 239 7.29 -12.65 22.98
N GLU A 240 8.05 -13.71 23.22
CA GLU A 240 7.78 -14.76 24.19
C GLU A 240 8.72 -14.59 25.40
N VAL A 241 8.12 -14.25 26.55
CA VAL A 241 8.82 -14.05 27.83
C VAL A 241 8.80 -15.37 28.61
N ILE A 242 9.97 -15.95 28.83
CA ILE A 242 10.15 -17.27 29.43
C ILE A 242 10.66 -17.18 30.88
N ASP A 243 11.67 -16.34 31.15
CA ASP A 243 12.41 -16.41 32.42
C ASP A 243 12.63 -15.05 33.11
N ARG A 244 12.48 -13.93 32.41
CA ARG A 244 12.62 -12.60 33.03
C ARG A 244 11.85 -11.52 32.27
N PRO A 245 11.35 -10.48 32.96
CA PRO A 245 10.66 -9.36 32.32
C PRO A 245 11.45 -8.74 31.17
N ILE A 246 10.76 -8.36 30.10
CA ILE A 246 11.33 -7.60 28.98
C ILE A 246 10.78 -6.17 29.06
N LYS A 247 11.68 -5.18 29.06
CA LYS A 247 11.30 -3.78 28.89
C LYS A 247 10.86 -3.56 27.45
N LEU A 248 9.57 -3.34 27.23
CA LEU A 248 9.00 -3.05 25.91
C LEU A 248 8.61 -1.56 25.82
N PRO A 249 9.00 -0.85 24.75
CA PRO A 249 8.36 0.40 24.41
C PRO A 249 6.86 0.16 24.16
N ARG A 250 5.96 0.98 24.71
CA ARG A 250 4.50 0.81 24.57
C ARG A 250 4.03 0.77 23.10
N SER A 251 4.80 1.36 22.18
CA SER A 251 4.59 1.29 20.73
C SER A 251 4.67 -0.12 20.11
N VAL A 252 5.27 -1.08 20.82
CA VAL A 252 5.32 -2.50 20.41
C VAL A 252 3.95 -3.19 20.59
N LEU A 253 3.06 -2.64 21.44
CA LEU A 253 1.79 -3.27 21.83
C LEU A 253 0.56 -2.76 21.06
N LEU A 254 0.72 -1.78 20.18
CA LEU A 254 -0.39 -0.95 19.67
C LEU A 254 -1.38 -1.61 18.68
N LYS A 255 -1.32 -2.93 18.42
CA LYS A 255 -2.41 -3.67 17.75
C LYS A 255 -2.44 -5.15 18.14
N GLY A 256 -2.92 -5.44 19.35
CA GLY A 256 -3.73 -6.63 19.63
C GLY A 256 -3.18 -8.03 19.27
N LYS A 257 -1.86 -8.24 19.17
CA LYS A 257 -1.22 -9.58 19.18
C LYS A 257 0.21 -9.54 19.73
N ALA A 258 0.43 -8.93 20.89
CA ALA A 258 1.51 -9.45 21.74
C ALA A 258 0.87 -10.56 22.58
N VAL A 259 0.95 -11.82 22.12
CA VAL A 259 0.59 -12.94 22.98
C VAL A 259 1.75 -13.12 23.95
N VAL A 260 1.67 -12.45 25.09
CA VAL A 260 2.60 -12.67 26.18
C VAL A 260 2.24 -13.99 26.82
N LYS A 261 2.88 -15.08 26.38
CA LYS A 261 2.79 -16.38 27.06
C LYS A 261 3.78 -16.39 28.22
N SER A 262 3.44 -15.79 29.34
CA SER A 262 4.33 -15.68 30.50
C SER A 262 3.57 -15.77 31.80
N LYS A 263 4.20 -16.35 32.83
CA LYS A 263 3.78 -16.25 34.24
C LYS A 263 4.34 -14.99 34.94
N TYR A 264 5.04 -14.12 34.22
CA TYR A 264 5.80 -12.97 34.74
C TYR A 264 5.33 -11.62 34.15
N THR A 265 5.47 -10.56 34.95
CA THR A 265 5.01 -9.17 34.71
C THR A 265 5.76 -8.46 33.57
N LEU A 266 5.05 -7.57 32.86
CA LEU A 266 5.60 -6.61 31.89
C LEU A 266 5.73 -5.22 32.52
N ASP A 267 6.85 -4.55 32.30
CA ASP A 267 7.14 -3.18 32.77
C ASP A 267 6.99 -2.19 31.60
N LEU A 268 6.06 -1.24 31.70
CA LEU A 268 5.75 -0.21 30.69
C LEU A 268 6.12 1.18 31.21
N LEU A 269 6.95 1.94 30.47
CA LEU A 269 7.46 3.25 30.91
C LEU A 269 6.45 4.42 30.76
N GLU A 270 6.54 5.39 31.66
CA GLU A 270 5.51 6.36 32.12
C GLU A 270 5.09 7.54 31.20
N LYS A 271 5.80 7.89 30.12
CA LYS A 271 5.50 9.15 29.38
C LYS A 271 5.01 8.88 27.96
N SER A 272 3.69 8.79 27.73
CA SER A 272 3.06 8.85 26.40
C SER A 272 1.53 9.04 26.45
N LYS A 273 1.00 9.97 25.64
CA LYS A 273 -0.42 10.13 25.26
C LYS A 273 -0.70 9.36 23.96
N ILE A 274 -1.93 8.85 23.81
CA ILE A 274 -2.66 8.32 22.61
C ILE A 274 -3.05 6.82 22.70
N GLN A 275 -4.35 6.59 22.47
CA GLN A 275 -5.17 5.38 22.65
C GLN A 275 -5.37 4.53 21.38
N ASN A 276 -5.68 3.24 21.57
CA ASN A 276 -6.55 2.50 20.66
C ASN A 276 -7.23 1.27 21.30
N GLY A 277 -8.49 1.05 20.90
CA GLY A 277 -9.46 0.10 21.47
C GLY A 277 -9.44 -1.31 20.87
N VAL A 278 -8.42 -2.10 21.18
CA VAL A 278 -8.48 -3.56 21.06
C VAL A 278 -8.12 -4.14 22.42
N GLY A 279 -9.12 -4.71 23.10
CA GLY A 279 -9.02 -5.15 24.48
C GLY A 279 -7.74 -5.91 24.79
N ALA A 280 -6.95 -5.37 25.71
CA ALA A 280 -5.92 -6.11 26.40
C ALA A 280 -6.56 -6.92 27.53
N THR A 281 -6.19 -8.19 27.64
CA THR A 281 -6.53 -9.01 28.80
C THR A 281 -5.51 -8.68 29.89
N PHE A 282 -5.97 -8.11 31.00
CA PHE A 282 -5.15 -7.87 32.18
C PHE A 282 -5.61 -8.82 33.29
N GLU A 283 -4.68 -9.52 33.91
CA GLU A 283 -4.92 -10.26 35.15
C GLU A 283 -4.80 -9.30 36.33
N VAL A 284 -5.79 -9.34 37.23
CA VAL A 284 -5.93 -8.34 38.28
C VAL A 284 -6.26 -8.96 39.63
N SER A 285 -5.64 -8.44 40.69
CA SER A 285 -5.77 -8.94 42.07
C SER A 285 -7.11 -8.58 42.74
N GLU A 286 -7.47 -9.31 43.80
CA GLU A 286 -8.73 -9.17 44.55
C GLU A 286 -8.94 -7.79 45.22
N LYS A 287 -7.89 -6.97 45.36
CA LYS A 287 -7.96 -5.62 45.95
C LYS A 287 -7.94 -4.49 44.90
N THR A 288 -8.10 -4.82 43.63
CA THR A 288 -7.84 -3.85 42.56
C THR A 288 -9.01 -2.91 42.35
N LYS A 289 -8.77 -1.60 42.52
CA LYS A 289 -9.65 -0.56 41.99
C LYS A 289 -9.55 -0.56 40.46
N ILE A 290 -10.70 -0.67 39.79
CA ILE A 290 -10.81 -0.56 38.34
C ILE A 290 -11.50 0.76 38.01
N THR A 291 -10.79 1.64 37.31
CA THR A 291 -11.36 2.89 36.78
C THR A 291 -11.61 2.71 35.28
N PHE A 292 -12.78 3.15 34.79
CA PHE A 292 -13.13 3.16 33.37
C PHE A 292 -13.34 4.59 32.88
N ASN A 293 -12.85 4.91 31.68
CA ASN A 293 -13.17 6.15 30.98
C ASN A 293 -14.20 5.88 29.87
N VAL A 294 -15.31 6.62 29.88
CA VAL A 294 -16.38 6.51 28.87
C VAL A 294 -16.36 7.75 27.97
N VAL A 295 -16.21 7.54 26.65
CA VAL A 295 -16.15 8.65 25.68
C VAL A 295 -17.51 8.88 25.04
N ASN A 296 -17.84 10.14 24.82
CA ASN A 296 -19.05 10.54 24.11
C ASN A 296 -18.84 10.42 22.59
N GLY A 297 -19.70 9.65 21.89
CA GLY A 297 -19.75 9.63 20.40
C GLY A 297 -19.49 8.29 19.69
N CYS A 298 -19.65 7.13 20.33
CA CYS A 298 -19.40 5.84 19.66
C CYS A 298 -20.57 5.36 18.79
N ASP A 299 -20.26 4.84 17.60
CA ASP A 299 -21.21 4.13 16.75
C ASP A 299 -21.44 2.68 17.25
N SER A 300 -22.54 2.04 16.86
CA SER A 300 -22.93 0.68 17.26
C SER A 300 -21.91 -0.43 16.93
N SER A 301 -20.82 -0.07 16.25
CA SER A 301 -19.73 -0.93 15.82
C SER A 301 -18.52 -0.96 16.77
N TYR A 302 -18.43 -0.10 17.80
CA TYR A 302 -17.30 -0.06 18.76
C TYR A 302 -17.77 0.15 20.23
N SER A 303 -16.95 -0.31 21.19
CA SER A 303 -17.20 -0.15 22.64
C SER A 303 -16.88 1.28 23.12
N CYS A 304 -17.76 1.89 23.93
CA CYS A 304 -17.56 3.26 24.47
C CYS A 304 -16.52 3.40 25.59
N ILE A 305 -15.80 2.34 25.94
CA ILE A 305 -14.88 2.30 27.09
C ILE A 305 -13.44 2.32 26.57
N GLU A 306 -12.69 3.37 26.92
CA GLU A 306 -11.37 3.65 26.35
C GLU A 306 -10.20 3.04 27.14
N ASP A 307 -10.35 2.80 28.44
CA ASP A 307 -9.32 2.20 29.30
C ASP A 307 -9.93 1.46 30.50
N SER A 308 -9.23 0.41 30.97
CA SER A 308 -9.36 -0.10 32.34
C SER A 308 -7.95 -0.16 32.94
N ILE A 309 -7.64 0.72 33.89
CA ILE A 309 -6.36 0.67 34.61
C ILE A 309 -6.58 -0.15 35.88
N PRO A 310 -5.92 -1.29 36.04
CA PRO A 310 -5.82 -1.93 37.33
C PRO A 310 -4.80 -1.21 38.21
N ILE A 311 -5.20 -0.74 39.39
CA ILE A 311 -4.27 -0.26 40.42
C ILE A 311 -3.82 -1.48 41.24
N THR A 312 -2.53 -1.83 41.16
CA THR A 312 -1.91 -2.85 42.02
C THR A 312 -2.00 -2.44 43.49
N SER A 313 -2.30 -3.39 44.38
CA SER A 313 -2.23 -3.16 45.83
C SER A 313 -0.77 -3.00 46.29
N GLU A 314 -0.57 -2.24 47.35
CA GLU A 314 0.75 -1.83 47.89
C GLU A 314 1.63 -2.99 48.38
N ASP A 315 1.10 -4.21 48.47
CA ASP A 315 1.66 -5.34 49.21
C ASP A 315 2.32 -6.46 48.35
N GLY A 316 2.36 -6.33 47.02
CA GLY A 316 3.33 -7.05 46.16
C GLY A 316 3.28 -8.59 46.15
N LYS A 317 2.27 -9.26 46.74
CA LYS A 317 2.14 -10.72 46.74
C LYS A 317 0.91 -11.18 45.95
N SER A 318 1.15 -12.01 44.95
CA SER A 318 0.13 -12.56 44.04
C SER A 318 -0.39 -13.90 44.54
N THR A 319 -1.70 -13.99 44.80
CA THR A 319 -2.48 -15.23 44.80
C THR A 319 -3.83 -14.96 44.14
N SER A 320 -4.21 -15.84 43.20
CA SER A 320 -5.55 -16.10 42.64
C SER A 320 -5.85 -15.67 41.18
N GLU A 321 -6.57 -16.57 40.48
CA GLU A 321 -6.62 -16.77 39.03
C GLU A 321 -7.92 -16.31 38.32
N ASN A 322 -8.83 -15.52 38.92
CA ASN A 322 -10.25 -15.59 38.49
C ASN A 322 -11.06 -14.30 38.17
N VAL A 323 -10.45 -13.15 37.88
CA VAL A 323 -11.21 -11.98 37.35
C VAL A 323 -11.31 -12.04 35.82
N LYS A 324 -12.53 -12.13 35.27
CA LYS A 324 -12.78 -12.16 33.81
C LYS A 324 -13.67 -11.01 33.36
N ILE A 325 -13.17 -10.17 32.46
CA ILE A 325 -13.92 -9.09 31.79
C ILE A 325 -14.33 -9.56 30.40
N HIS A 326 -15.63 -9.58 30.13
CA HIS A 326 -16.19 -9.90 28.81
C HIS A 326 -16.85 -8.66 28.21
N ALA A 327 -16.22 -8.06 27.19
CA ALA A 327 -16.90 -7.09 26.33
C ALA A 327 -17.80 -7.85 25.34
N ARG A 328 -19.09 -7.51 25.27
CA ARG A 328 -20.06 -8.09 24.33
C ARG A 328 -20.54 -7.04 23.32
N GLU A 329 -21.12 -7.52 22.22
CA GLU A 329 -21.81 -6.68 21.23
C GLU A 329 -22.89 -5.81 21.90
N ASN A 330 -23.11 -4.59 21.39
CA ASN A 330 -24.03 -3.56 21.93
C ASN A 330 -23.61 -2.89 23.25
N ASN A 331 -22.31 -2.61 23.43
CA ASN A 331 -21.76 -1.89 24.59
C ASN A 331 -21.99 -2.55 25.96
N LYS A 332 -22.38 -3.83 25.99
CA LYS A 332 -22.56 -4.56 27.24
C LYS A 332 -21.21 -5.06 27.74
N LEU A 333 -20.71 -4.46 28.81
CA LEU A 333 -19.66 -5.06 29.62
C LEU A 333 -20.29 -6.14 30.52
N LYS A 334 -19.58 -7.26 30.73
CA LYS A 334 -19.86 -8.20 31.83
C LYS A 334 -18.56 -8.43 32.59
N VAL A 335 -18.47 -7.94 33.82
CA VAL A 335 -17.35 -8.20 34.72
C VAL A 335 -17.77 -9.28 35.70
N ASN A 336 -17.10 -10.43 35.68
CA ASN A 336 -17.26 -11.45 36.72
C ASN A 336 -16.21 -11.15 37.81
N ILE A 337 -16.64 -10.65 38.96
CA ILE A 337 -15.77 -10.38 40.11
C ILE A 337 -16.02 -11.46 41.17
N PRO A 338 -14.98 -12.14 41.70
CA PRO A 338 -15.15 -13.12 42.77
C PRO A 338 -15.27 -12.49 44.18
N ASP A 339 -15.46 -11.17 44.30
CA ASP A 339 -15.39 -10.40 45.58
C ASP A 339 -16.49 -10.71 46.61
N GLY A 340 -17.34 -11.71 46.34
CA GLY A 340 -18.42 -12.11 47.24
C GLY A 340 -19.69 -11.26 47.15
N VAL A 341 -19.62 -10.02 46.66
CA VAL A 341 -20.72 -9.06 46.74
C VAL A 341 -21.42 -8.86 45.40
N TYR A 342 -20.68 -8.72 44.30
CA TYR A 342 -21.22 -8.40 42.98
C TYR A 342 -20.99 -9.54 41.98
N LYS A 343 -22.06 -9.91 41.25
CA LYS A 343 -22.03 -10.98 40.26
C LYS A 343 -21.70 -10.46 38.87
N ASP A 344 -22.37 -9.38 38.46
CA ASP A 344 -22.27 -8.80 37.10
C ASP A 344 -22.39 -7.25 37.15
N ILE A 345 -21.59 -6.54 36.34
CA ILE A 345 -21.76 -5.11 36.03
C ILE A 345 -22.12 -4.98 34.55
N VAL A 346 -23.25 -4.33 34.23
CA VAL A 346 -23.72 -4.13 32.85
C VAL A 346 -23.86 -2.64 32.54
N VAL A 347 -23.13 -2.17 31.54
CA VAL A 347 -23.28 -0.83 30.94
C VAL A 347 -24.17 -0.95 29.70
N LYS A 348 -25.20 -0.11 29.55
CA LYS A 348 -26.05 -0.08 28.34
C LYS A 348 -25.85 1.21 27.55
N GLN A 349 -25.96 1.09 26.22
CA GLN A 349 -25.63 2.11 25.23
C GLN A 349 -26.45 3.41 25.33
N ILE A 350 -25.75 4.51 25.04
CA ILE A 350 -26.16 5.89 24.80
C ILE A 350 -27.27 5.98 23.73
N LYS A 351 -28.39 6.65 24.01
CA LYS A 351 -29.30 7.12 22.95
C LYS A 351 -28.60 8.22 22.16
N LYS A 352 -28.37 8.01 20.85
CA LYS A 352 -27.82 9.05 19.98
C LYS A 352 -28.78 10.26 19.98
N PRO A 353 -28.27 11.50 20.00
CA PRO A 353 -29.13 12.66 19.84
C PRO A 353 -29.89 12.54 18.51
N GLU A 354 -31.19 12.80 18.54
CA GLU A 354 -31.99 12.83 17.31
C GLU A 354 -31.47 13.96 16.40
N LEU A 355 -31.14 13.58 15.16
CA LEU A 355 -30.69 14.50 14.11
C LEU A 355 -31.83 14.71 13.13
N VAL A 356 -32.09 15.96 12.72
CA VAL A 356 -33.11 16.24 11.70
C VAL A 356 -32.43 16.34 10.34
N GLN A 357 -32.89 15.55 9.37
CA GLN A 357 -32.37 15.61 8.00
C GLN A 357 -32.70 16.96 7.37
N VAL A 358 -31.67 17.63 6.85
CA VAL A 358 -31.81 18.87 6.09
C VAL A 358 -32.11 18.56 4.62
N GLY A 359 -31.39 17.59 4.03
CA GLY A 359 -31.56 17.18 2.63
C GLY A 359 -30.38 16.36 2.11
N THR A 360 -30.29 16.19 0.79
CA THR A 360 -29.16 15.53 0.11
C THR A 360 -28.47 16.53 -0.82
N SER A 361 -27.16 16.74 -0.64
CA SER A 361 -26.33 17.56 -1.55
C SER A 361 -25.15 16.73 -2.02
N ASP A 362 -24.96 16.64 -3.34
CA ASP A 362 -23.89 15.86 -3.98
C ASP A 362 -23.85 14.41 -3.45
N ASP A 363 -25.00 13.74 -3.43
CA ASP A 363 -25.23 12.38 -2.91
C ASP A 363 -24.91 12.17 -1.41
N THR A 364 -24.69 13.25 -0.65
CA THR A 364 -24.43 13.19 0.78
C THR A 364 -25.64 13.68 1.58
N GLU A 365 -26.18 12.85 2.46
CA GLU A 365 -27.26 13.23 3.40
C GLU A 365 -26.71 14.16 4.49
N VAL A 366 -27.27 15.37 4.58
CA VAL A 366 -26.88 16.39 5.56
C VAL A 366 -27.98 16.53 6.61
N TYR A 367 -27.57 16.60 7.87
CA TYR A 367 -28.43 16.71 9.04
C TYR A 367 -28.10 17.97 9.84
N VAL A 368 -29.01 18.39 10.73
CA VAL A 368 -28.80 19.48 11.68
C VAL A 368 -29.15 19.00 13.09
N ASP A 369 -28.32 19.36 14.06
CA ASP A 369 -28.58 19.11 15.48
C ASP A 369 -29.37 20.26 16.14
N HIS A 370 -29.75 20.09 17.41
CA HIS A 370 -30.55 21.09 18.13
C HIS A 370 -29.84 22.45 18.29
N GLU A 371 -28.50 22.48 18.21
CA GLU A 371 -27.68 23.70 18.25
C GLU A 371 -27.56 24.38 16.87
N GLY A 372 -28.07 23.75 15.81
CA GLY A 372 -27.97 24.25 14.44
C GLY A 372 -26.65 23.93 13.73
N LYS A 373 -25.85 22.99 14.24
CA LYS A 373 -24.63 22.55 13.57
C LYS A 373 -24.96 21.50 12.52
N LEU A 374 -24.40 21.64 11.32
CA LEU A 374 -24.54 20.64 10.26
C LEU A 374 -23.71 19.39 10.56
N ARG A 375 -24.35 18.24 10.44
CA ARG A 375 -23.82 16.92 10.75
C ARG A 375 -24.00 15.97 9.56
N THR A 376 -23.16 14.96 9.47
CA THR A 376 -23.45 13.78 8.63
C THR A 376 -24.48 12.88 9.32
N LYS A 377 -25.01 11.87 8.62
CA LYS A 377 -25.85 10.81 9.22
C LYS A 377 -25.25 10.15 10.47
N MET A 378 -23.92 10.14 10.54
CA MET A 378 -23.14 9.55 11.62
C MET A 378 -22.89 10.51 12.79
N GLY A 379 -23.30 11.78 12.71
CA GLY A 379 -23.10 12.78 13.78
C GLY A 379 -21.78 13.56 13.73
N TYR A 380 -20.95 13.36 12.71
CA TYR A 380 -19.72 14.15 12.52
C TYR A 380 -20.03 15.55 12.01
N LEU A 381 -19.26 16.55 12.45
CA LEU A 381 -19.29 17.91 11.90
C LEU A 381 -19.05 17.87 10.38
N PHE A 382 -19.85 18.62 9.65
CA PHE A 382 -19.77 18.68 8.19
C PHE A 382 -18.73 19.73 7.74
N PHE A 383 -17.64 19.31 7.09
CA PHE A 383 -16.46 20.17 6.82
C PHE A 383 -16.36 20.74 5.39
N ASN A 384 -17.17 20.30 4.43
CA ASN A 384 -17.13 20.86 3.07
C ASN A 384 -17.80 22.26 3.05
N GLN A 385 -16.99 23.30 2.85
CA GLN A 385 -17.41 24.70 2.95
C GLN A 385 -18.44 25.11 1.88
N ASP A 386 -18.33 24.58 0.65
CA ASP A 386 -19.22 24.93 -0.45
C ASP A 386 -20.61 24.33 -0.25
N ILE A 387 -20.67 23.04 0.13
CA ILE A 387 -21.93 22.38 0.49
C ILE A 387 -22.53 23.04 1.73
N LYS A 388 -21.72 23.35 2.76
CA LYS A 388 -22.18 24.04 3.97
C LYS A 388 -22.86 25.37 3.63
N LYS A 389 -22.26 26.20 2.77
CA LYS A 389 -22.87 27.47 2.33
C LYS A 389 -24.21 27.24 1.62
N ARG A 390 -24.28 26.29 0.67
CA ARG A 390 -25.52 25.96 -0.06
C ARG A 390 -26.61 25.43 0.85
N VAL A 391 -26.27 24.54 1.80
CA VAL A 391 -27.22 23.96 2.76
C VAL A 391 -27.72 25.03 3.72
N LEU A 392 -26.85 25.89 4.27
CA LEU A 392 -27.27 26.99 5.15
C LEU A 392 -28.17 28.01 4.44
N ALA A 393 -27.99 28.22 3.14
CA ALA A 393 -28.84 29.07 2.31
C ALA A 393 -30.16 28.41 1.89
N SER A 394 -30.33 27.10 2.11
CA SER A 394 -31.54 26.37 1.71
C SER A 394 -32.72 26.67 2.66
N SER A 395 -33.93 26.74 2.12
CA SER A 395 -35.16 26.84 2.92
C SER A 395 -35.37 25.61 3.82
N GLN A 396 -34.89 24.45 3.39
CA GLN A 396 -34.96 23.19 4.14
C GLN A 396 -34.16 23.24 5.45
N TYR A 397 -33.06 24.00 5.49
CA TYR A 397 -32.27 24.15 6.72
C TYR A 397 -33.06 24.83 7.84
N GLN A 398 -33.83 25.88 7.55
CA GLN A 398 -34.64 26.57 8.57
C GLN A 398 -35.78 25.69 9.08
N VAL A 399 -36.40 24.90 8.20
CA VAL A 399 -37.43 23.91 8.58
C VAL A 399 -36.83 22.82 9.46
N ALA A 400 -35.68 22.28 9.07
CA ALA A 400 -34.97 21.25 9.83
C ALA A 400 -34.47 21.77 11.18
N LEU A 401 -33.96 23.01 11.24
CA LEU A 401 -33.52 23.68 12.47
C LEU A 401 -34.68 23.90 13.44
N LYS A 402 -35.85 24.37 12.95
CA LYS A 402 -37.05 24.55 13.78
C LYS A 402 -37.54 23.21 14.35
N ARG A 403 -37.43 22.12 13.60
CA ARG A 403 -37.71 20.76 14.08
C ARG A 403 -36.66 20.30 15.09
N ALA A 404 -35.38 20.52 14.82
CA ALA A 404 -34.29 20.11 15.69
C ALA A 404 -34.34 20.81 17.05
N ARG A 405 -34.72 22.09 17.09
CA ARG A 405 -34.93 22.86 18.34
C ARG A 405 -36.13 22.41 19.18
N LYS A 406 -37.09 21.69 18.58
CA LYS A 406 -38.24 21.12 19.31
C LYS A 406 -37.92 19.77 19.96
N LEU A 407 -36.80 19.16 19.61
CA LEU A 407 -36.35 17.93 20.25
C LEU A 407 -35.94 18.27 21.69
N LYS A 408 -36.49 17.55 22.67
CA LYS A 408 -36.05 17.69 24.07
C LYS A 408 -34.55 17.43 24.13
N ASP A 409 -33.81 18.25 24.89
CA ASP A 409 -32.39 18.07 25.15
C ASP A 409 -32.16 16.70 25.81
N GLN A 410 -31.97 15.67 24.97
CA GLN A 410 -31.55 14.34 25.36
C GLN A 410 -30.04 14.38 25.45
N SER A 411 -29.56 15.14 26.43
CA SER A 411 -28.25 14.98 27.03
C SER A 411 -27.92 13.48 27.14
N PRO A 412 -26.75 13.02 26.66
CA PRO A 412 -26.36 11.62 26.74
C PRO A 412 -26.50 11.12 28.19
N GLN A 413 -27.32 10.09 28.38
CA GLN A 413 -27.47 9.40 29.66
C GLN A 413 -26.75 8.06 29.61
N VAL A 414 -26.03 7.72 30.68
CA VAL A 414 -25.38 6.42 30.87
C VAL A 414 -26.17 5.65 31.93
N ASP A 415 -26.70 4.49 31.56
CA ASP A 415 -27.40 3.57 32.46
C ASP A 415 -26.45 2.45 32.88
N LEU A 416 -26.14 2.40 34.18
CA LEU A 416 -25.26 1.42 34.79
C LEU A 416 -26.07 0.52 35.73
N THR A 417 -26.19 -0.77 35.40
CA THR A 417 -26.84 -1.76 36.26
C THR A 417 -25.79 -2.62 36.98
N LEU A 418 -25.80 -2.59 38.30
CA LEU A 418 -25.02 -3.47 39.18
C LEU A 418 -25.91 -4.64 39.63
N SER A 419 -25.46 -5.88 39.48
CA SER A 419 -26.19 -7.07 39.98
C SER A 419 -25.36 -7.79 41.06
N LYS A 420 -25.92 -7.93 42.27
CA LYS A 420 -25.33 -8.67 43.40
C LYS A 420 -25.49 -10.19 43.26
N LYS A 421 -24.71 -10.99 44.00
CA LYS A 421 -24.82 -12.48 43.99
C LYS A 421 -26.23 -12.98 44.35
N ASN A 422 -26.92 -12.29 45.27
CA ASN A 422 -28.31 -12.56 45.66
C ASN A 422 -29.36 -12.12 44.62
N LYS A 423 -28.94 -11.78 43.39
CA LYS A 423 -29.78 -11.26 42.29
C LYS A 423 -30.37 -9.86 42.49
N GLN A 424 -30.05 -9.15 43.59
CA GLN A 424 -30.46 -7.76 43.77
C GLN A 424 -29.78 -6.87 42.72
N LYS A 425 -30.54 -5.97 42.08
CA LYS A 425 -30.04 -5.04 41.06
C LYS A 425 -30.10 -3.61 41.57
N THR A 426 -29.05 -2.83 41.27
CA THR A 426 -29.02 -1.39 41.53
C THR A 426 -28.74 -0.68 40.20
N ASN A 427 -29.63 0.24 39.81
CA ASN A 427 -29.44 1.05 38.60
C ASN A 427 -28.90 2.42 39.01
N VAL A 428 -27.89 2.89 38.29
CA VAL A 428 -27.29 4.22 38.46
C VAL A 428 -27.34 4.92 37.11
N LEU A 429 -28.07 6.04 37.06
CA LEU A 429 -28.23 6.83 35.86
C LEU A 429 -27.32 8.07 35.94
N PHE A 430 -26.42 8.23 34.98
CA PHE A 430 -25.57 9.42 34.85
C PHE A 430 -26.04 10.29 33.68
N SER A 431 -25.99 11.61 33.83
CA SER A 431 -26.20 12.58 32.75
C SER A 431 -24.92 13.39 32.54
N ALA A 432 -24.54 13.63 31.28
CA ALA A 432 -23.36 14.46 30.97
C ALA A 432 -23.46 15.91 31.46
N TYR A 433 -24.66 16.42 31.78
CA TYR A 433 -24.92 17.84 32.04
C TYR A 433 -25.59 18.15 33.38
N LYS A 434 -25.86 17.17 34.24
CA LYS A 434 -26.41 17.41 35.59
C LYS A 434 -25.50 16.80 36.67
N PRO A 435 -24.99 17.59 37.64
CA PRO A 435 -24.28 17.03 38.79
C PRO A 435 -25.26 16.18 39.62
N ILE A 436 -24.88 14.93 39.88
CA ILE A 436 -25.63 14.06 40.80
C ILE A 436 -25.23 14.47 42.22
N SER A 437 -26.21 14.74 43.09
CA SER A 437 -25.98 14.93 44.51
C SER A 437 -25.33 13.67 45.11
N ARG A 438 -24.36 13.86 46.02
CA ARG A 438 -23.67 12.76 46.72
C ARG A 438 -24.70 11.84 47.39
N GLY A 439 -24.90 10.66 46.83
CA GLY A 439 -25.67 9.57 47.44
C GLY A 439 -24.76 8.40 47.77
N SER A 440 -24.79 7.95 49.03
CA SER A 440 -24.08 6.75 49.48
C SER A 440 -24.67 5.50 48.81
N LEU A 441 -23.96 4.93 47.85
CA LEU A 441 -24.21 3.59 47.35
C LEU A 441 -23.72 2.59 48.41
N SER A 442 -24.62 2.17 49.31
CA SER A 442 -24.50 0.99 50.19
C SER A 442 -23.08 0.46 50.44
N GLY A 443 -22.27 1.23 51.18
CA GLY A 443 -20.93 0.81 51.63
C GLY A 443 -19.75 1.13 50.70
N ILE A 444 -19.97 1.68 49.50
CA ILE A 444 -18.89 2.11 48.59
C ILE A 444 -18.70 3.63 48.71
N LYS A 445 -17.62 4.08 49.34
CA LYS A 445 -17.15 5.48 49.22
C LYS A 445 -16.60 5.68 47.80
N THR A 446 -17.36 6.32 46.92
CA THR A 446 -16.87 6.71 45.58
C THR A 446 -16.52 8.21 45.56
N ASN A 447 -15.33 8.55 45.08
CA ASN A 447 -14.97 9.92 44.71
C ASN A 447 -15.31 10.12 43.22
N LEU A 448 -16.60 10.20 42.88
CA LEU A 448 -17.04 10.57 41.54
C LEU A 448 -17.24 12.09 41.46
N GLY A 449 -16.14 12.83 41.30
CA GLY A 449 -16.18 14.23 40.84
C GLY A 449 -16.13 14.27 39.31
N HIS A 450 -16.94 15.16 38.71
CA HIS A 450 -17.03 15.51 37.28
C HIS A 450 -16.25 14.61 36.28
N VAL A 451 -16.94 13.66 35.63
CA VAL A 451 -16.35 12.74 34.64
C VAL A 451 -16.39 13.30 33.20
N PHE A 452 -16.87 14.53 32.99
CA PHE A 452 -16.93 15.13 31.66
C PHE A 452 -16.21 16.49 31.63
N GLU A 453 -14.92 16.47 31.30
CA GLU A 453 -14.26 17.66 30.73
C GLU A 453 -14.77 17.86 29.30
N HIS A 454 -15.42 18.99 29.03
CA HIS A 454 -15.76 19.40 27.68
C HIS A 454 -14.47 19.71 26.90
N THR A 455 -14.05 18.80 26.03
CA THR A 455 -12.97 19.04 25.07
C THR A 455 -13.44 20.01 23.98
N ILE A 456 -13.40 21.31 24.25
CA ILE A 456 -13.34 22.33 23.18
C ILE A 456 -11.88 22.33 22.73
N TYR A 457 -11.59 21.88 21.50
CA TYR A 457 -10.24 21.90 20.92
C TYR A 457 -9.63 23.31 20.97
N PRO A 458 -8.59 23.59 21.78
CA PRO A 458 -7.70 24.70 21.52
C PRO A 458 -6.49 24.15 20.76
N SER A 459 -5.88 24.98 19.93
CA SER A 459 -4.60 24.66 19.30
C SER A 459 -3.57 24.18 20.34
N SER A 460 -2.71 23.27 19.91
CA SER A 460 -1.79 22.39 20.67
C SER A 460 -0.74 23.05 21.59
N SER A 461 -0.83 24.35 21.89
CA SER A 461 0.15 25.09 22.70
C SER A 461 -0.29 25.40 24.15
N ALA A 462 -1.51 25.07 24.58
CA ALA A 462 -2.04 25.50 25.90
C ALA A 462 -2.03 24.43 27.02
N LYS A 463 -1.64 23.17 26.74
CA LYS A 463 -1.88 22.03 27.65
C LYS A 463 -0.77 21.71 28.68
N SER A 464 0.32 22.48 28.78
CA SER A 464 1.45 22.11 29.68
C SER A 464 1.61 22.95 30.96
N ILE A 465 0.68 23.87 31.27
CA ILE A 465 0.92 24.88 32.31
C ILE A 465 -0.12 24.91 33.45
N LEU A 466 -1.30 24.28 33.30
CA LEU A 466 -2.37 24.40 34.29
C LEU A 466 -2.44 23.29 35.36
N ASP A 467 -1.68 22.19 35.22
CA ASP A 467 -1.82 21.03 36.11
C ASP A 467 -0.92 21.06 37.37
N GLU A 468 -0.09 22.08 37.60
CA GLU A 468 0.93 22.01 38.67
C GLU A 468 0.86 23.08 39.78
N SER A 469 -0.20 23.88 39.97
CA SER A 469 -0.11 24.96 40.99
C SER A 469 -1.32 25.37 41.84
N PHE A 470 -2.54 24.84 41.70
CA PHE A 470 -3.67 25.37 42.48
C PHE A 470 -4.64 24.30 42.99
N GLU A 471 -4.92 24.35 44.30
CA GLU A 471 -5.92 23.54 44.98
C GLU A 471 -7.00 24.47 45.55
N ILE A 472 -8.18 24.47 44.93
CA ILE A 472 -9.48 24.89 45.49
C ILE A 472 -9.79 26.40 45.52
N TRP A 473 -10.88 26.77 44.83
CA TRP A 473 -11.59 28.03 45.03
C TRP A 473 -12.74 27.85 46.05
N LYS A 474 -12.81 28.68 47.09
CA LYS A 474 -13.96 28.73 48.02
C LYS A 474 -14.76 30.02 47.84
N ARG A 475 -16.07 29.88 47.61
CA ARG A 475 -17.02 31.01 47.53
C ARG A 475 -17.33 31.52 48.93
N ARG A 476 -17.19 32.83 49.13
CA ARG A 476 -17.55 33.55 50.36
C ARG A 476 -19.03 33.95 50.34
N PRO A 477 -19.63 34.19 51.52
CA PRO A 477 -21.03 34.63 51.64
C PRO A 477 -21.33 35.95 50.90
N ASP A 478 -20.34 36.83 50.76
CA ASP A 478 -20.42 38.12 50.06
C ASP A 478 -20.37 38.03 48.52
N GLY A 479 -20.29 36.81 47.97
CA GLY A 479 -20.24 36.58 46.52
C GLY A 479 -18.84 36.62 45.89
N LEU A 480 -17.78 36.82 46.68
CA LEU A 480 -16.39 36.73 46.23
C LEU A 480 -15.85 35.30 46.34
N TYR A 481 -14.77 35.01 45.62
CA TYR A 481 -14.08 33.72 45.62
C TYR A 481 -12.66 33.91 46.13
N THR A 482 -12.21 33.00 46.99
CA THR A 482 -10.86 33.03 47.56
C THR A 482 -10.07 31.82 47.07
N LEU A 483 -8.85 32.06 46.60
CA LEU A 483 -7.90 31.04 46.15
C LEU A 483 -6.69 31.05 47.10
N THR A 484 -6.27 29.88 47.57
CA THR A 484 -5.10 29.75 48.44
C THR A 484 -4.03 28.94 47.70
N GLY A 485 -2.87 29.54 47.45
CA GLY A 485 -1.75 28.83 46.81
C GLY A 485 -0.97 27.96 47.80
N LYS A 486 -0.22 26.96 47.31
CA LYS A 486 0.62 26.05 48.14
C LYS A 486 1.70 26.76 48.99
N LYS A 487 1.94 28.07 48.78
CA LYS A 487 2.88 28.91 49.55
C LYS A 487 2.19 30.03 50.34
N SER A 488 1.01 29.76 50.93
CA SER A 488 0.29 30.68 51.86
C SER A 488 -0.20 32.03 51.31
N GLU A 489 -0.03 32.33 50.02
CA GLU A 489 -0.63 33.52 49.39
C GLU A 489 -2.15 33.36 49.20
N LYS A 490 -2.92 34.35 49.66
CA LYS A 490 -4.38 34.41 49.48
C LYS A 490 -4.75 35.42 48.39
N TRP A 491 -5.53 34.96 47.42
CA TRP A 491 -6.03 35.77 46.31
C TRP A 491 -7.54 35.88 46.39
N ILE A 492 -8.08 37.08 46.14
CA ILE A 492 -9.54 37.32 46.13
C ILE A 492 -9.97 37.67 44.69
N GLY A 493 -10.95 36.93 44.18
CA GLY A 493 -11.56 37.13 42.86
C GLY A 493 -13.07 37.37 42.93
N ARG A 494 -13.65 38.11 41.99
CA ARG A 494 -15.10 38.29 41.83
C ARG A 494 -15.57 37.63 40.55
N TYR A 495 -16.64 36.84 40.62
CA TYR A 495 -17.26 36.25 39.44
C TYR A 495 -18.25 37.23 38.83
N ILE A 496 -18.08 37.54 37.54
CA ILE A 496 -18.99 38.40 36.77
C ILE A 496 -19.66 37.54 35.68
N PRO A 497 -21.01 37.41 35.69
CA PRO A 497 -21.73 36.65 34.68
C PRO A 497 -21.39 37.12 33.25
N GLY A 498 -21.06 36.19 32.37
CA GLY A 498 -20.67 36.45 30.98
C GLY A 498 -19.20 36.83 30.76
N LYS A 499 -18.41 37.09 31.82
CA LYS A 499 -16.99 37.47 31.72
C LYS A 499 -16.01 36.60 32.52
N GLY A 500 -16.49 35.77 33.46
CA GLY A 500 -15.65 34.85 34.24
C GLY A 500 -15.20 35.42 35.60
N ILE A 501 -14.22 34.76 36.25
CA ILE A 501 -13.65 35.20 37.54
C ILE A 501 -12.51 36.18 37.27
N THR A 502 -12.63 37.41 37.77
CA THR A 502 -11.57 38.43 37.72
C THR A 502 -10.86 38.47 39.07
N ILE A 503 -9.53 38.35 39.08
CA ILE A 503 -8.72 38.50 40.30
C ILE A 503 -8.66 39.99 40.64
N VAL A 504 -9.10 40.34 41.85
CA VAL A 504 -9.26 41.74 42.27
C VAL A 504 -8.14 42.20 43.20
N GLN A 505 -7.52 41.28 43.95
CA GLN A 505 -6.44 41.62 44.90
C GLN A 505 -5.57 40.41 45.27
N ALA A 506 -4.25 40.64 45.44
CA ALA A 506 -3.29 39.74 46.09
C ALA A 506 -3.01 40.26 47.51
N ILE A 507 -3.13 39.41 48.54
CA ILE A 507 -2.81 39.81 49.92
C ILE A 507 -1.43 39.25 50.27
N ALA A 508 -0.44 40.14 50.40
CA ALA A 508 0.87 39.80 50.96
C ALA A 508 0.77 39.57 52.47
N GLY A 509 1.59 38.65 53.01
CA GLY A 509 1.70 38.40 54.45
C GLY A 509 2.20 39.64 55.23
N PRO A 510 2.08 39.63 56.57
CA PRO A 510 2.33 40.80 57.40
C PRO A 510 3.81 41.24 57.34
N GLY A 511 4.03 42.50 56.99
CA GLY A 511 5.33 43.17 57.04
C GLY A 511 5.83 43.65 55.68
N GLN A 512 5.28 44.77 55.19
CA GLN A 512 6.00 45.89 54.53
C GLN A 512 5.00 46.90 53.95
N ASP A 513 5.39 48.17 54.02
CA ASP A 513 4.55 49.36 53.97
C ASP A 513 3.76 49.61 52.68
N GLN A 514 2.56 50.16 52.87
CA GLN A 514 1.72 50.79 51.84
C GLN A 514 2.32 52.13 51.38
N LYS A 515 2.42 52.34 50.06
CA LYS A 515 2.11 53.64 49.42
C LYS A 515 1.93 53.52 47.90
N LEU A 516 0.90 54.24 47.44
CA LEU A 516 0.59 54.70 46.07
C LEU A 516 -0.20 53.78 45.11
N PHE A 517 -1.49 54.13 45.00
CA PHE A 517 -2.31 53.99 43.80
C PHE A 517 -2.04 55.19 42.87
N ASP A 518 -1.86 54.96 41.56
CA ASP A 518 -2.62 55.73 40.57
C ASP A 518 -2.68 55.08 39.17
N LYS A 519 -3.82 55.37 38.52
CA LYS A 519 -4.39 55.07 37.20
C LYS A 519 -3.49 54.58 36.03
N ASP A 520 -3.85 53.43 35.44
CA ASP A 520 -4.48 53.31 34.10
C ASP A 520 -4.52 51.83 33.65
N VAL A 521 -5.73 51.28 33.50
CA VAL A 521 -5.97 49.86 33.20
C VAL A 521 -6.11 49.66 31.68
N GLY A 522 -5.00 49.35 31.03
CA GLY A 522 -4.95 48.78 29.67
C GLY A 522 -4.67 47.27 29.72
N GLN A 523 -5.58 46.48 29.14
CA GLN A 523 -5.59 45.00 29.15
C GLN A 523 -4.23 44.35 28.84
N THR A 524 -3.70 43.58 29.80
CA THR A 524 -2.52 42.71 29.62
C THR A 524 -2.95 41.25 29.50
N TYR A 525 -2.53 40.56 28.43
CA TYR A 525 -2.57 39.09 28.34
C TYR A 525 -1.14 38.56 28.54
N ALA A 526 -0.95 37.70 29.56
CA ALA A 526 0.33 37.08 29.87
C ALA A 526 0.72 35.99 28.85
N ILE A 527 1.98 36.02 28.42
CA ILE A 527 2.65 35.00 27.59
C ILE A 527 3.57 34.18 28.51
N ARG A 528 3.52 32.82 28.44
CA ARG A 528 4.58 31.93 28.98
C ARG A 528 5.47 31.43 27.84
N GLY A 529 6.77 31.43 28.11
CA GLY A 529 7.83 31.14 27.15
C GLY A 529 8.16 29.65 26.97
N ASN A 530 8.70 29.35 25.79
CA ASN A 530 9.85 28.45 25.62
C ASN A 530 10.52 28.72 24.27
N THR A 531 11.29 29.80 24.25
CA THR A 531 12.58 30.03 23.61
C THR A 531 12.84 31.51 23.85
N ALA A 532 13.85 31.86 24.64
CA ALA A 532 14.31 33.24 24.71
C ALA A 532 14.82 33.63 23.30
N ARG A 533 13.95 34.29 22.53
CA ARG A 533 14.31 35.05 21.34
C ARG A 533 13.87 36.47 21.64
N PHE A 534 14.83 37.37 21.82
CA PHE A 534 14.56 38.80 22.00
C PHE A 534 13.98 39.37 20.70
N PRO A 535 12.74 39.90 20.67
CA PRO A 535 12.28 40.68 19.54
C PRO A 535 12.85 42.10 19.67
N TRP A 536 13.73 42.48 18.75
CA TRP A 536 14.11 43.88 18.59
C TRP A 536 13.03 44.54 17.73
N MET A 537 12.16 45.36 18.31
CA MET A 537 11.39 46.33 17.52
C MET A 537 12.13 47.67 17.53
N ILE A 538 12.45 48.15 16.33
CA ILE A 538 13.01 49.49 16.13
C ILE A 538 11.83 50.46 16.07
N TYR A 539 11.69 51.32 17.08
CA TYR A 539 10.82 52.49 17.03
C TYR A 539 11.74 53.72 16.94
N ASN A 540 11.64 54.51 15.85
CA ASN A 540 12.49 55.69 15.60
C ASN A 540 14.01 55.45 15.67
N GLY A 541 14.51 54.32 15.15
CA GLY A 541 15.96 54.09 15.01
C GLY A 541 16.70 53.76 16.32
N LYS A 542 16.01 53.55 17.45
CA LYS A 542 16.60 53.04 18.70
C LYS A 542 15.79 51.85 19.24
N PRO A 543 16.44 50.82 19.83
CA PRO A 543 15.75 49.68 20.42
C PRO A 543 14.98 50.11 21.69
N SER A 544 13.69 49.78 21.77
CA SER A 544 12.82 50.09 22.92
C SER A 544 12.40 48.81 23.65
N VAL A 545 12.59 48.79 24.98
CA VAL A 545 12.31 47.64 25.87
C VAL A 545 10.83 47.55 26.28
N ASN A 546 10.00 48.55 25.93
CA ASN A 546 8.67 48.74 26.51
C ASN A 546 7.49 48.25 25.64
N SER A 547 7.73 47.48 24.57
CA SER A 547 6.65 46.94 23.73
C SER A 547 6.46 45.44 23.99
N GLN A 548 5.45 45.09 24.79
CA GLN A 548 5.10 43.70 25.13
C GLN A 548 4.40 42.98 23.96
N GLY A 549 5.17 42.68 22.90
CA GLY A 549 5.09 41.39 22.20
C GLY A 549 3.79 41.00 21.49
N LYS A 550 3.12 41.91 20.76
CA LYS A 550 2.33 41.52 19.58
C LYS A 550 3.04 41.99 18.33
N ILE A 551 3.41 41.05 17.45
CA ILE A 551 3.63 41.38 16.03
C ILE A 551 2.24 41.61 15.44
N SER A 552 1.81 42.87 15.35
CA SER A 552 0.58 43.21 14.64
C SER A 552 0.79 43.04 13.12
N THR A 553 -0.29 42.91 12.35
CA THR A 553 -0.25 43.03 10.88
C THR A 553 0.38 44.34 10.40
N GLU A 554 0.54 45.34 11.28
CA GLU A 554 1.24 46.58 10.97
C GLU A 554 2.76 46.40 10.94
N LEU A 555 3.34 45.36 11.56
CA LEU A 555 4.78 45.11 11.45
C LEU A 555 5.15 44.60 10.04
N SER A 556 4.35 43.73 9.39
CA SER A 556 4.65 43.32 8.01
C SER A 556 4.52 44.49 7.03
N VAL A 557 3.55 45.38 7.26
CA VAL A 557 3.37 46.63 6.51
C VAL A 557 4.48 47.65 6.82
N GLY A 558 4.92 47.75 8.07
CA GLY A 558 5.99 48.63 8.55
C GLY A 558 7.41 48.18 8.16
N LEU A 559 7.67 46.87 8.19
CA LEU A 559 8.85 46.23 7.61
C LEU A 559 8.91 46.52 6.11
N SER A 560 7.77 46.36 5.42
CA SER A 560 7.66 46.70 4.01
C SER A 560 7.90 48.18 3.75
N SER A 561 7.47 49.09 4.64
CA SER A 561 7.69 50.54 4.48
C SER A 561 9.13 50.98 4.75
N LEU A 562 9.81 50.33 5.70
CA LEU A 562 11.23 50.54 6.00
C LEU A 562 12.14 50.04 4.87
N LEU A 563 11.81 48.91 4.23
CA LEU A 563 12.53 48.36 3.08
C LEU A 563 12.51 49.30 1.84
N ILE A 564 11.52 50.20 1.74
CA ILE A 564 11.36 51.13 0.61
C ILE A 564 12.27 52.35 0.76
N LYS A 565 12.53 52.80 1.99
CA LYS A 565 13.42 53.93 2.25
C LYS A 565 14.86 53.43 2.16
N LYS A 566 15.67 53.95 1.22
CA LYS A 566 17.07 53.55 0.94
C LYS A 566 18.07 53.81 2.10
N ASN A 567 17.73 53.51 3.35
CA ASN A 567 18.58 53.74 4.52
C ASN A 567 19.33 52.47 4.90
N LYS A 568 20.57 52.34 4.43
CA LYS A 568 21.44 51.15 4.56
C LYS A 568 21.61 50.58 6.00
N PRO A 569 21.69 51.38 7.08
CA PRO A 569 21.93 50.85 8.44
C PRO A 569 20.72 50.12 9.04
N GLN A 570 19.51 50.61 8.78
CA GLN A 570 18.27 50.03 9.33
C GLN A 570 17.91 48.69 8.66
N LEU A 571 18.29 48.54 7.38
CA LEU A 571 18.17 47.30 6.62
C LEU A 571 18.98 46.14 7.24
N GLN A 572 20.18 46.39 7.77
CA GLN A 572 21.01 45.34 8.40
C GLN A 572 20.38 44.77 9.67
N LEU A 573 19.80 45.62 10.54
CA LEU A 573 19.04 45.16 11.71
C LEU A 573 17.80 44.36 11.31
N LEU A 574 17.14 44.77 10.22
CA LEU A 574 16.00 44.08 9.64
C LEU A 574 16.37 42.67 9.14
N PHE A 575 17.53 42.53 8.50
CA PHE A 575 18.02 41.23 8.01
C PHE A 575 18.36 40.25 9.13
N GLY A 576 18.80 40.74 10.30
CA GLY A 576 18.97 39.92 11.50
C GLY A 576 17.64 39.41 12.08
N ALA A 577 16.54 40.16 11.91
CA ALA A 577 15.21 39.72 12.35
C ALA A 577 14.63 38.59 11.46
N PHE A 578 15.00 38.52 10.18
CA PHE A 578 14.52 37.46 9.28
C PHE A 578 14.92 36.04 9.73
N ASP A 579 16.05 35.88 10.43
CA ASP A 579 16.48 34.60 11.02
C ASP A 579 15.48 34.07 12.09
N THR A 580 14.54 34.91 12.53
CA THR A 580 13.53 34.56 13.53
C THR A 580 12.12 34.37 12.97
N LEU A 581 11.86 34.78 11.72
CA LEU A 581 10.52 34.70 11.10
C LEU A 581 10.17 33.28 10.65
N ARG A 582 8.87 32.95 10.71
CA ARG A 582 8.32 31.71 10.14
C ARG A 582 8.18 31.84 8.62
N ALA A 583 8.18 30.72 7.92
CA ALA A 583 8.03 30.68 6.46
C ALA A 583 6.80 31.46 5.95
N SER A 584 5.67 31.41 6.66
CA SER A 584 4.46 32.16 6.30
C SER A 584 4.61 33.69 6.45
N GLU A 585 5.44 34.14 7.40
CA GLU A 585 5.72 35.56 7.63
C GLU A 585 6.69 36.09 6.58
N ILE A 586 7.69 35.29 6.19
CA ILE A 586 8.58 35.61 5.09
C ILE A 586 7.80 35.67 3.76
N ASP A 587 6.87 34.73 3.52
CA ASP A 587 6.00 34.76 2.33
C ASP A 587 5.16 36.05 2.26
N GLU A 588 4.62 36.51 3.40
CA GLU A 588 3.85 37.75 3.45
C GLU A 588 4.75 38.97 3.21
N VAL A 589 5.94 39.03 3.82
CA VAL A 589 6.91 40.11 3.58
C VAL A 589 7.33 40.15 2.11
N ILE A 590 7.61 39.01 1.48
CA ILE A 590 7.92 38.95 0.04
C ILE A 590 6.75 39.48 -0.77
N ARG A 591 5.52 39.08 -0.45
CA ARG A 591 4.31 39.51 -1.17
C ARG A 591 4.08 41.01 -1.08
N THR A 592 4.26 41.61 0.09
CA THR A 592 4.02 43.04 0.34
C THR A 592 5.17 43.94 -0.10
N SER A 593 6.42 43.47 0.03
CA SER A 593 7.61 44.28 -0.28
C SER A 593 8.04 44.18 -1.75
N ALA A 594 7.78 43.07 -2.44
CA ALA A 594 8.39 42.81 -3.74
C ALA A 594 8.12 43.87 -4.80
N SER A 595 6.98 44.57 -4.76
CA SER A 595 6.68 45.71 -5.66
C SER A 595 7.60 46.92 -5.51
N LYS A 596 8.36 47.04 -4.42
CA LYS A 596 9.03 48.29 -4.06
C LYS A 596 10.51 48.15 -3.65
N VAL A 597 11.03 46.94 -3.58
CA VAL A 597 12.45 46.67 -3.25
C VAL A 597 13.25 46.25 -4.48
N ASP A 598 14.57 46.47 -4.45
CA ASP A 598 15.47 46.03 -5.51
C ASP A 598 15.76 44.51 -5.47
N VAL A 599 16.38 44.00 -6.54
CA VAL A 599 16.66 42.56 -6.70
C VAL A 599 17.57 42.00 -5.61
N LYS A 600 18.61 42.74 -5.18
CA LYS A 600 19.60 42.29 -4.20
C LYS A 600 18.98 42.21 -2.80
N THR A 601 18.10 43.16 -2.49
CA THR A 601 17.30 43.15 -1.25
C THR A 601 16.36 41.94 -1.23
N LEU A 602 15.62 41.67 -2.32
CA LEU A 602 14.75 40.47 -2.41
C LEU A 602 15.51 39.15 -2.31
N GLU A 603 16.68 39.07 -2.94
CA GLU A 603 17.55 37.90 -2.87
C GLU A 603 17.99 37.63 -1.43
N SER A 604 18.39 38.69 -0.72
CA SER A 604 18.77 38.60 0.69
C SER A 604 17.60 38.14 1.58
N ILE A 605 16.36 38.56 1.30
CA ILE A 605 15.16 38.09 2.02
C ILE A 605 14.91 36.59 1.75
N LEU A 606 15.02 36.16 0.48
CA LEU A 606 14.83 34.76 0.10
C LEU A 606 15.92 33.83 0.62
N ASP A 607 17.16 34.30 0.76
CA ASP A 607 18.24 33.48 1.30
C ASP A 607 18.07 33.16 2.78
N LYS A 608 17.27 33.96 3.49
CA LYS A 608 16.81 33.69 4.85
C LYS A 608 15.60 32.75 4.91
N TYR A 609 15.02 32.38 3.76
CA TYR A 609 13.95 31.38 3.70
C TYR A 609 14.49 29.99 4.01
N HIS A 610 14.41 29.59 5.28
CA HIS A 610 14.82 28.28 5.77
C HIS A 610 13.58 27.41 6.05
N PRO A 611 13.05 26.68 5.05
CA PRO A 611 12.00 25.71 5.31
C PRO A 611 12.57 24.58 6.20
N PRO A 612 11.71 23.80 6.90
CA PRO A 612 12.12 22.72 7.80
C PRO A 612 13.25 21.84 7.21
N LYS A 613 14.23 21.41 8.03
CA LYS A 613 15.58 20.85 7.70
C LYS A 613 15.71 19.66 6.72
N ALA A 614 14.78 19.39 5.80
CA ALA A 614 14.80 18.20 4.93
C ALA A 614 14.52 18.46 3.44
N TYR A 615 14.74 19.67 2.92
CA TYR A 615 14.53 19.96 1.50
C TYR A 615 15.83 19.86 0.68
N THR A 616 15.74 19.25 -0.50
CA THR A 616 16.84 19.28 -1.48
C THR A 616 17.00 20.70 -2.05
N PRO A 617 18.18 21.07 -2.58
CA PRO A 617 18.40 22.38 -3.21
C PRO A 617 17.35 22.72 -4.29
N GLU A 618 16.88 21.71 -5.04
CA GLU A 618 15.85 21.87 -6.07
C GLU A 618 14.51 22.27 -5.45
N LYS A 619 14.10 21.59 -4.38
CA LYS A 619 12.83 21.87 -3.71
C LYS A 619 12.84 23.22 -3.01
N LEU A 620 14.00 23.65 -2.49
CA LEU A 620 14.20 25.00 -1.97
C LEU A 620 14.04 26.06 -3.08
N LEU A 621 14.64 25.84 -4.26
CA LEU A 621 14.49 26.74 -5.41
C LEU A 621 13.02 26.88 -5.83
N ILE A 622 12.27 25.77 -5.85
CA ILE A 622 10.83 25.76 -6.19
C ILE A 622 10.04 26.60 -5.19
N LEU A 623 10.32 26.47 -3.89
CA LEU A 623 9.68 27.28 -2.86
C LEU A 623 10.01 28.77 -3.04
N LYS A 624 11.27 29.12 -3.30
CA LYS A 624 11.68 30.51 -3.58
C LYS A 624 10.97 31.08 -4.81
N LEU A 625 10.84 30.30 -5.89
CA LEU A 625 10.11 30.71 -7.09
C LEU A 625 8.61 30.86 -6.83
N GLY A 626 8.02 29.96 -6.03
CA GLY A 626 6.62 30.01 -5.60
C GLY A 626 6.30 31.24 -4.74
N ALA A 627 7.18 31.60 -3.80
CA ALA A 627 7.04 32.80 -2.98
C ALA A 627 7.04 34.09 -3.82
N LEU A 628 7.82 34.11 -4.91
CA LEU A 628 7.85 35.24 -5.86
C LEU A 628 6.70 35.23 -6.88
N ALA A 629 5.98 34.12 -7.02
CA ALA A 629 5.11 33.85 -8.16
C ALA A 629 3.96 34.86 -8.34
N ASN A 630 3.40 35.35 -7.23
CA ASN A 630 2.31 36.33 -7.23
C ASN A 630 2.79 37.79 -7.35
N SER A 631 4.10 38.04 -7.36
CA SER A 631 4.62 39.41 -7.44
C SER A 631 4.66 39.92 -8.88
N LYS A 632 3.98 41.04 -9.13
CA LYS A 632 4.00 41.73 -10.44
C LYS A 632 5.21 42.65 -10.63
N SER A 633 6.08 42.76 -9.64
CA SER A 633 7.20 43.71 -9.65
C SER A 633 8.28 43.37 -10.67
N SER A 634 8.96 44.40 -11.19
CA SER A 634 10.11 44.19 -12.09
C SER A 634 11.28 43.51 -11.38
N SER A 635 11.52 43.82 -10.11
CA SER A 635 12.57 43.21 -9.28
C SER A 635 12.32 41.73 -9.01
N ALA A 636 11.11 41.33 -8.62
CA ALA A 636 10.78 39.92 -8.42
C ALA A 636 10.90 39.13 -9.72
N ARG A 637 10.45 39.69 -10.85
CA ARG A 637 10.60 39.05 -12.17
C ARG A 637 12.06 38.85 -12.56
N LYS A 638 12.92 39.86 -12.33
CA LYS A 638 14.37 39.74 -12.54
C LYS A 638 14.97 38.66 -11.65
N LEU A 639 14.57 38.58 -10.38
CA LEU A 639 15.04 37.56 -9.45
C LEU A 639 14.54 36.17 -9.82
N GLN A 640 13.28 36.01 -10.22
CA GLN A 640 12.75 34.74 -10.75
C GLN A 640 13.56 34.25 -11.94
N MET A 641 13.90 35.13 -12.88
CA MET A 641 14.74 34.78 -14.02
C MET A 641 16.16 34.38 -13.58
N LYS A 642 16.78 35.12 -12.65
CA LYS A 642 18.09 34.78 -12.08
C LYS A 642 18.07 33.41 -11.40
N LEU A 643 17.07 33.13 -10.57
CA LEU A 643 16.86 31.85 -9.90
C LEU A 643 16.64 30.73 -10.92
N LEU A 644 15.86 31.01 -11.98
CA LEU A 644 15.64 30.09 -13.07
C LEU A 644 16.88 29.85 -13.91
N ASP A 645 17.93 30.67 -13.88
CA ASP A 645 19.16 30.43 -14.62
C ASP A 645 20.11 29.44 -13.93
N SER A 646 19.85 29.10 -12.67
CA SER A 646 20.54 28.02 -11.96
C SER A 646 20.46 26.66 -12.68
N LYS A 647 21.45 25.77 -12.49
CA LYS A 647 21.55 24.45 -13.17
C LYS A 647 20.53 23.41 -12.67
N VAL A 648 19.46 23.83 -12.00
CA VAL A 648 18.45 22.95 -11.43
C VAL A 648 17.47 22.45 -12.50
N ASN A 649 17.21 21.14 -12.49
CA ASN A 649 16.13 20.51 -13.25
C ASN A 649 14.89 20.37 -12.36
N PHE A 650 13.72 20.77 -12.86
CA PHE A 650 12.47 20.65 -12.10
C PHE A 650 11.88 19.25 -12.22
N GLY A 651 11.40 18.71 -11.10
CA GLY A 651 10.55 17.52 -11.06
C GLY A 651 9.18 17.80 -11.67
N SER A 652 8.49 16.75 -12.11
CA SER A 652 7.22 16.90 -12.82
C SER A 652 6.10 17.53 -12.00
N GLU A 653 5.99 17.18 -10.71
CA GLU A 653 4.96 17.72 -9.82
C GLU A 653 5.21 19.20 -9.50
N ASP A 654 6.48 19.58 -9.41
CA ASP A 654 6.89 20.93 -9.09
C ASP A 654 6.53 21.91 -10.21
N ILE A 655 6.58 21.46 -11.46
CA ILE A 655 6.25 22.28 -12.62
C ILE A 655 4.77 22.63 -12.66
N SER A 656 3.87 21.69 -12.39
CA SER A 656 2.43 21.97 -12.30
C SER A 656 2.16 23.09 -11.28
N ASN A 657 2.78 23.00 -10.10
CA ASN A 657 2.62 24.00 -9.04
C ASN A 657 3.20 25.36 -9.44
N LEU A 658 4.41 25.39 -10.01
CA LEU A 658 5.07 26.62 -10.44
C LEU A 658 4.28 27.34 -11.55
N ILE A 659 3.87 26.62 -12.60
CA ILE A 659 3.13 27.21 -13.72
C ILE A 659 1.76 27.74 -13.25
N ARG A 660 1.08 27.03 -12.35
CA ARG A 660 -0.17 27.50 -11.75
C ARG A 660 0.00 28.82 -10.98
N SER A 661 1.13 28.99 -10.30
CA SER A 661 1.38 30.16 -9.46
C SER A 661 1.92 31.38 -10.23
N ILE A 662 2.51 31.18 -11.41
CA ILE A 662 3.21 32.23 -12.16
C ILE A 662 2.36 32.68 -13.34
N ASP A 663 1.91 33.93 -13.35
CA ASP A 663 1.08 34.51 -14.42
C ASP A 663 1.90 34.97 -15.65
N ASN A 664 3.23 35.11 -15.52
CA ASN A 664 4.09 35.68 -16.53
C ASN A 664 4.51 34.65 -17.62
N PRO A 665 4.14 34.84 -18.90
CA PRO A 665 4.44 33.88 -19.96
C PRO A 665 5.93 33.65 -20.23
N LYS A 666 6.80 34.68 -20.05
CA LYS A 666 8.26 34.53 -20.27
C LYS A 666 8.88 33.65 -19.20
N ILE A 667 8.43 33.78 -17.96
CA ILE A 667 8.90 32.95 -16.83
C ILE A 667 8.37 31.52 -17.00
N GLN A 668 7.09 31.35 -17.35
CA GLN A 668 6.53 30.06 -17.72
C GLN A 668 7.33 29.39 -18.87
N GLU A 669 7.68 30.13 -19.92
CA GLU A 669 8.51 29.64 -21.03
C GLU A 669 9.85 29.10 -20.55
N ARG A 670 10.51 29.81 -19.64
CA ARG A 670 11.81 29.43 -19.09
C ARG A 670 11.69 28.16 -18.24
N ILE A 671 10.68 28.06 -17.38
CA ILE A 671 10.40 26.85 -16.57
C ILE A 671 10.17 25.64 -17.48
N ILE A 672 9.30 25.77 -18.48
CA ILE A 672 8.99 24.70 -19.44
C ILE A 672 10.26 24.30 -20.21
N SER A 673 11.11 25.26 -20.60
CA SER A 673 12.34 24.97 -21.34
C SER A 673 13.33 24.10 -20.56
N LYS A 674 13.44 24.31 -19.24
CA LYS A 674 14.29 23.53 -18.32
C LYS A 674 13.72 22.17 -17.90
N THR A 675 12.49 21.90 -18.26
CA THR A 675 11.85 20.61 -17.98
C THR A 675 12.18 19.59 -19.06
N LYS A 676 12.68 18.40 -18.70
CA LYS A 676 12.94 17.33 -19.69
C LYS A 676 11.65 16.66 -20.19
N ASN A 677 10.70 16.38 -19.30
CA ASN A 677 9.45 15.70 -19.61
C ASN A 677 8.32 16.23 -18.72
N ILE A 678 7.11 16.33 -19.27
CA ILE A 678 5.90 16.76 -18.55
C ILE A 678 4.92 15.57 -18.52
N PRO A 679 4.90 14.78 -17.45
CA PRO A 679 4.02 13.60 -17.38
C PRO A 679 2.54 13.93 -17.18
N ASN A 680 2.23 15.15 -16.69
CA ASN A 680 0.87 15.61 -16.47
C ASN A 680 0.57 16.92 -17.23
N PRO A 681 0.57 16.87 -18.58
CA PRO A 681 0.37 18.06 -19.39
C PRO A 681 -1.02 18.71 -19.19
N ALA A 682 -2.03 17.93 -18.80
CA ALA A 682 -3.40 18.41 -18.62
C ALA A 682 -3.48 19.54 -17.59
N GLU A 683 -2.83 19.38 -16.44
CA GLU A 683 -2.84 20.39 -15.38
C GLU A 683 -2.18 21.69 -15.83
N ILE A 684 -1.07 21.59 -16.58
CA ILE A 684 -0.30 22.76 -17.01
C ILE A 684 -1.00 23.50 -18.14
N LEU A 685 -1.64 22.78 -19.08
CA LEU A 685 -2.35 23.39 -20.22
C LEU A 685 -3.49 24.32 -19.79
N VAL A 686 -4.09 24.08 -18.61
CA VAL A 686 -5.15 24.93 -18.03
C VAL A 686 -4.65 26.35 -17.76
N TYR A 687 -3.41 26.49 -17.31
CA TYR A 687 -2.84 27.76 -16.82
C TYR A 687 -2.05 28.51 -17.88
N VAL A 688 -1.96 27.97 -19.10
CA VAL A 688 -1.16 28.54 -20.18
C VAL A 688 -2.06 29.02 -21.31
N GLN A 689 -2.07 30.33 -21.52
CA GLN A 689 -2.89 30.97 -22.55
C GLN A 689 -2.20 31.02 -23.93
N SER A 690 -0.87 31.04 -23.98
CA SER A 690 -0.10 31.16 -25.23
C SER A 690 0.00 29.83 -25.98
N ASP A 691 -0.39 29.82 -27.27
CA ASP A 691 -0.24 28.64 -28.14
C ASP A 691 1.22 28.22 -28.33
N LYS A 692 2.16 29.18 -28.32
CA LYS A 692 3.62 28.89 -28.36
C LYS A 692 4.05 28.07 -27.15
N LEU A 693 3.54 28.39 -25.96
CA LEU A 693 3.83 27.65 -24.73
C LEU A 693 3.12 26.30 -24.70
N ARG A 694 1.85 26.25 -25.12
CA ARG A 694 1.11 24.99 -25.27
C ARG A 694 1.84 24.03 -26.20
N LYS A 695 2.36 24.52 -27.34
CA LYS A 695 3.21 23.76 -28.26
C LYS A 695 4.41 23.15 -27.55
N LYS A 696 5.18 23.94 -26.79
CA LYS A 696 6.34 23.47 -26.01
C LYS A 696 5.97 22.43 -24.95
N ILE A 697 4.84 22.62 -24.26
CA ILE A 697 4.33 21.65 -23.28
C ILE A 697 4.03 20.32 -23.97
N ILE A 698 3.32 20.39 -25.08
CA ILE A 698 2.94 19.23 -25.88
C ILE A 698 4.17 18.48 -26.42
N GLU A 699 5.21 19.19 -26.88
CA GLU A 699 6.48 18.59 -27.32
C GLU A 699 7.21 17.85 -26.20
N LYS A 700 7.06 18.32 -24.96
CA LYS A 700 7.62 17.71 -23.76
C LYS A 700 6.68 16.68 -23.10
N ALA A 701 5.45 16.53 -23.57
CA ALA A 701 4.43 15.64 -23.04
C ALA A 701 4.46 14.23 -23.68
N ARG A 702 5.66 13.68 -23.87
CA ARG A 702 5.82 12.40 -24.59
C ARG A 702 5.27 11.21 -23.81
N ILE A 703 5.44 11.23 -22.49
CA ILE A 703 5.00 10.16 -21.59
C ILE A 703 3.84 10.73 -20.79
N ILE A 704 2.63 10.23 -20.99
CA ILE A 704 1.52 10.53 -20.09
C ILE A 704 1.71 9.65 -18.87
N GLY A 705 2.12 10.28 -17.76
CA GLY A 705 2.45 9.60 -16.52
C GLY A 705 1.21 9.04 -15.83
N ASP A 706 1.42 7.96 -15.10
CA ASP A 706 0.50 7.49 -14.09
C ASP A 706 0.82 8.26 -12.81
N ALA A 707 0.03 9.25 -12.45
CA ALA A 707 0.26 9.91 -11.16
C ALA A 707 -0.09 8.92 -10.05
N TYR A 708 0.94 8.53 -9.29
CA TYR A 708 0.87 7.87 -7.98
C TYR A 708 -0.20 6.81 -7.79
N SER A 709 0.16 5.53 -7.90
CA SER A 709 -0.33 4.39 -7.08
C SER A 709 -1.85 4.09 -7.01
N LYS A 710 -2.74 4.96 -7.51
CA LYS A 710 -4.19 4.92 -7.28
C LYS A 710 -4.96 4.79 -8.59
N GLY A 711 -4.50 3.92 -9.49
CA GLY A 711 -5.36 3.34 -10.54
C GLY A 711 -6.10 4.30 -11.51
N SER A 712 -5.92 5.62 -11.45
CA SER A 712 -6.83 6.54 -12.12
C SER A 712 -6.31 6.95 -13.49
N LEU A 713 -7.07 6.61 -14.53
CA LEU A 713 -6.91 7.17 -15.88
C LEU A 713 -7.25 8.66 -15.96
N SER A 714 -7.47 9.33 -14.81
CA SER A 714 -7.83 10.74 -14.72
C SER A 714 -6.88 11.63 -15.51
N HIS A 715 -5.57 11.40 -15.44
CA HIS A 715 -4.56 12.21 -16.15
C HIS A 715 -4.69 12.09 -17.67
N LEU A 716 -4.86 10.87 -18.17
CA LEU A 716 -5.10 10.63 -19.59
C LEU A 716 -6.44 11.25 -20.01
N THR A 717 -7.52 11.00 -19.28
CA THR A 717 -8.86 11.53 -19.62
C THR A 717 -8.87 13.06 -19.62
N SER A 718 -8.26 13.69 -18.60
CA SER A 718 -8.10 15.15 -18.53
C SER A 718 -7.27 15.68 -19.70
N TYR A 719 -6.16 15.00 -20.03
CA TYR A 719 -5.32 15.42 -21.16
C TYR A 719 -6.07 15.30 -22.50
N LEU A 720 -6.82 14.22 -22.70
CA LEU A 720 -7.65 14.03 -23.88
C LEU A 720 -8.77 15.07 -23.97
N GLY A 721 -9.37 15.45 -22.84
CA GLY A 721 -10.31 16.56 -22.75
C GLY A 721 -9.69 17.87 -23.23
N TRP A 722 -8.49 18.20 -22.74
CA TRP A 722 -7.75 19.38 -23.17
C TRP A 722 -7.36 19.35 -24.65
N ILE A 723 -6.88 18.22 -25.16
CA ILE A 723 -6.52 18.06 -26.57
C ILE A 723 -7.70 18.42 -27.48
N LYS A 724 -8.93 18.06 -27.10
CA LYS A 724 -10.13 18.38 -27.91
C LYS A 724 -10.40 19.87 -28.04
N ALA A 725 -10.02 20.66 -27.03
CA ALA A 725 -10.20 22.10 -26.99
C ALA A 725 -9.06 22.88 -27.64
N LEU A 726 -7.96 22.22 -28.04
CA LEU A 726 -6.84 22.85 -28.74
C LEU A 726 -7.18 23.16 -30.20
N LYS A 727 -6.49 24.17 -30.76
CA LYS A 727 -6.48 24.42 -32.21
C LYS A 727 -6.05 23.15 -32.98
N PRO A 728 -6.55 22.92 -34.21
CA PRO A 728 -6.28 21.69 -34.97
C PRO A 728 -4.80 21.33 -35.11
N GLU A 729 -3.93 22.33 -35.28
CA GLU A 729 -2.48 22.15 -35.38
C GLU A 729 -1.85 21.59 -34.10
N LEU A 730 -2.24 22.14 -32.93
CA LEU A 730 -1.78 21.71 -31.62
C LEU A 730 -2.41 20.38 -31.22
N GLN A 731 -3.66 20.15 -31.61
CA GLN A 731 -4.33 18.86 -31.46
C GLN A 731 -3.54 17.76 -32.19
N ARG A 732 -3.20 17.99 -33.47
CA ARG A 732 -2.40 17.05 -34.28
C ARG A 732 -1.03 16.80 -33.67
N LEU A 733 -0.35 17.85 -33.21
CA LEU A 733 0.94 17.74 -32.53
C LEU A 733 0.83 16.92 -31.24
N ALA A 734 -0.18 17.19 -30.41
CA ALA A 734 -0.39 16.48 -29.14
C ALA A 734 -0.60 15.00 -29.36
N LEU A 735 -1.47 14.65 -30.30
CA LEU A 735 -1.70 13.25 -30.65
C LEU A 735 -0.42 12.60 -31.19
N ASN A 736 0.31 13.26 -32.07
CA ASN A 736 1.59 12.77 -32.62
C ASN A 736 2.71 12.61 -31.60
N ASN A 737 2.62 13.30 -30.45
CA ASN A 737 3.63 13.20 -29.39
C ASN A 737 3.33 12.12 -28.36
N ILE A 738 2.11 11.56 -28.31
CA ILE A 738 1.80 10.43 -27.41
C ILE A 738 2.70 9.24 -27.77
N ASP A 739 3.55 8.83 -26.84
CA ASP A 739 4.37 7.62 -26.95
C ASP A 739 3.63 6.41 -26.36
N PHE A 740 3.02 5.60 -27.23
CA PHE A 740 2.30 4.39 -26.84
C PHE A 740 3.20 3.25 -26.31
N LYS A 741 4.53 3.40 -26.38
CA LYS A 741 5.49 2.44 -25.83
C LYS A 741 5.97 2.85 -24.44
N LYS A 742 5.38 3.88 -23.82
CA LYS A 742 5.71 4.37 -22.48
C LYS A 742 4.45 4.79 -21.72
N GLY A 743 4.61 5.09 -20.42
CA GLY A 743 3.55 5.65 -19.57
C GLY A 743 2.36 4.71 -19.40
N VAL A 744 1.14 5.27 -19.33
CA VAL A 744 -0.10 4.51 -19.08
C VAL A 744 -0.38 3.36 -20.06
N PHE A 745 0.26 3.33 -21.23
CA PHE A 745 0.06 2.30 -22.26
C PHE A 745 0.96 1.06 -22.14
N ILE A 746 1.99 1.08 -21.28
CA ILE A 746 2.84 -0.10 -21.02
C ILE A 746 2.37 -0.93 -19.82
N HIS A 747 1.59 -0.33 -18.93
CA HIS A 747 1.03 -1.01 -17.76
C HIS A 747 -0.11 -1.91 -18.20
N HIS A 748 0.10 -3.23 -18.18
CA HIS A 748 -0.87 -4.24 -18.63
C HIS A 748 -2.23 -4.12 -17.93
N GLU A 749 -2.27 -3.61 -16.71
CA GLU A 749 -3.48 -3.39 -15.93
C GLU A 749 -4.30 -2.17 -16.40
N LYS A 750 -3.68 -1.23 -17.12
CA LYS A 750 -4.26 0.08 -17.49
C LYS A 750 -4.36 0.29 -18.99
N ALA A 751 -3.50 -0.36 -19.79
CA ALA A 751 -3.39 -0.08 -21.21
C ALA A 751 -4.71 -0.33 -21.97
N GLY A 752 -5.50 -1.33 -21.58
CA GLY A 752 -6.83 -1.59 -22.14
C GLY A 752 -7.81 -0.43 -21.90
N SER A 753 -7.93 0.04 -20.66
CA SER A 753 -8.82 1.15 -20.34
C SER A 753 -8.29 2.50 -20.87
N ALA A 754 -6.97 2.72 -20.85
CA ALA A 754 -6.33 3.89 -21.46
C ALA A 754 -6.64 3.99 -22.96
N LEU A 755 -6.52 2.87 -23.67
CA LEU A 755 -6.90 2.78 -25.07
C LEU A 755 -8.39 3.10 -25.28
N LYS A 756 -9.29 2.52 -24.48
CA LYS A 756 -10.72 2.80 -24.62
C LYS A 756 -11.02 4.29 -24.40
N SER A 757 -10.46 4.91 -23.36
CA SER A 757 -10.60 6.35 -23.11
C SER A 757 -10.11 7.19 -24.30
N LEU A 758 -8.98 6.79 -24.92
CA LEU A 758 -8.47 7.42 -26.14
C LEU A 758 -9.44 7.30 -27.31
N LEU A 759 -9.94 6.10 -27.59
CA LEU A 759 -10.84 5.86 -28.72
C LEU A 759 -12.22 6.51 -28.51
N ILE A 760 -12.78 6.46 -27.30
CA ILE A 760 -14.02 7.15 -26.92
C ILE A 760 -13.86 8.66 -27.11
N SER A 761 -12.69 9.21 -26.77
CA SER A 761 -12.41 10.62 -26.93
C SER A 761 -12.47 11.05 -28.41
N PHE A 762 -12.06 10.19 -29.34
CA PHE A 762 -12.00 10.53 -30.77
C PHE A 762 -13.00 9.76 -31.63
N LYS A 763 -14.04 9.18 -31.04
CA LYS A 763 -15.06 8.38 -31.74
C LYS A 763 -15.76 9.14 -32.88
N ASP A 764 -15.92 10.46 -32.72
CA ASP A 764 -16.57 11.35 -33.68
C ASP A 764 -15.57 12.03 -34.64
N LYS A 765 -14.27 11.70 -34.55
CA LYS A 765 -13.19 12.20 -35.40
C LYS A 765 -12.48 11.01 -36.10
N PRO A 766 -13.09 10.39 -37.13
CA PRO A 766 -12.62 9.12 -37.70
C PRO A 766 -11.20 9.17 -38.25
N ILE A 767 -10.81 10.27 -38.90
CA ILE A 767 -9.44 10.48 -39.42
C ILE A 767 -8.42 10.43 -38.27
N VAL A 768 -8.72 11.13 -37.17
CA VAL A 768 -7.87 11.20 -35.98
C VAL A 768 -7.76 9.83 -35.31
N MET A 769 -8.90 9.13 -35.15
CA MET A 769 -8.90 7.78 -34.57
C MET A 769 -8.12 6.78 -35.44
N LYS A 770 -8.21 6.86 -36.77
CA LYS A 770 -7.42 6.04 -37.70
C LYS A 770 -5.91 6.28 -37.54
N GLN A 771 -5.50 7.54 -37.41
CA GLN A 771 -4.10 7.94 -37.16
C GLN A 771 -3.59 7.46 -35.79
N LEU A 772 -4.44 7.44 -34.76
CA LEU A 772 -4.06 6.91 -33.45
C LEU A 772 -3.87 5.39 -33.49
N LEU A 773 -4.80 4.68 -34.13
CA LEU A 773 -4.73 3.23 -34.30
C LEU A 773 -3.51 2.79 -35.11
N SER A 774 -3.07 3.54 -36.12
CA SER A 774 -1.86 3.18 -36.88
C SER A 774 -0.56 3.30 -36.09
N ARG A 775 -0.56 4.10 -35.02
CA ARG A 775 0.61 4.36 -34.16
C ARG A 775 0.63 3.49 -32.89
N LEU A 776 -0.51 2.91 -32.52
CA LEU A 776 -0.61 2.01 -31.38
C LEU A 776 0.16 0.70 -31.68
N PRO A 777 1.06 0.26 -30.78
CA PRO A 777 1.75 -1.01 -30.95
C PRO A 777 0.76 -2.17 -30.82
N GLN A 778 1.13 -3.34 -31.35
CA GLN A 778 0.32 -4.54 -31.18
C GLN A 778 0.21 -4.87 -29.68
N GLN A 779 -1.03 -4.95 -29.20
CA GLN A 779 -1.35 -5.17 -27.79
C GLN A 779 -1.76 -6.65 -27.61
N LYS A 780 -0.77 -7.55 -27.69
CA LYS A 780 -1.00 -9.02 -27.68
C LYS A 780 -1.76 -9.50 -26.44
N ASN A 781 -1.49 -8.91 -25.28
CA ASN A 781 -2.11 -9.29 -24.00
C ASN A 781 -3.63 -9.02 -23.99
N PHE A 782 -4.07 -7.99 -24.70
CA PHE A 782 -5.49 -7.66 -24.88
C PHE A 782 -6.05 -8.25 -26.18
N GLY A 783 -5.23 -9.01 -26.93
CA GLY A 783 -5.37 -9.35 -28.35
C GLY A 783 -6.14 -8.33 -29.17
N LEU A 784 -5.65 -7.10 -29.11
CA LEU A 784 -5.95 -6.06 -30.06
C LEU A 784 -4.77 -5.95 -31.02
N ASN A 785 -5.09 -5.98 -32.30
CA ASN A 785 -4.19 -5.62 -33.38
C ASN A 785 -4.70 -4.30 -33.98
N PRO A 786 -4.14 -3.15 -33.59
CA PRO A 786 -4.69 -1.85 -33.94
C PRO A 786 -4.85 -1.63 -35.45
N GLN A 787 -3.96 -2.21 -36.27
CA GLN A 787 -4.01 -2.12 -37.72
C GLN A 787 -5.22 -2.89 -38.29
N ILE A 788 -5.38 -4.15 -37.91
CA ILE A 788 -6.53 -4.96 -38.36
C ILE A 788 -7.83 -4.41 -37.77
N PHE A 789 -7.83 -4.01 -36.50
CA PHE A 789 -8.98 -3.34 -35.88
C PHE A 789 -9.39 -2.11 -36.67
N SER A 790 -8.43 -1.26 -37.05
CA SER A 790 -8.67 -0.07 -37.87
C SER A 790 -9.27 -0.43 -39.23
N GLN A 791 -8.71 -1.43 -39.91
CA GLN A 791 -9.22 -1.90 -41.21
C GLN A 791 -10.67 -2.39 -41.10
N VAL A 792 -10.99 -3.18 -40.05
CA VAL A 792 -12.35 -3.66 -39.79
C VAL A 792 -13.29 -2.51 -39.43
N TYR A 793 -12.90 -1.68 -38.46
CA TYR A 793 -13.76 -0.63 -37.93
C TYR A 793 -14.08 0.41 -39.01
N PHE A 794 -13.14 0.78 -39.87
CA PHE A 794 -13.37 1.79 -40.93
C PHE A 794 -13.80 1.20 -42.27
N ASP A 795 -14.05 -0.12 -42.36
CA ASP A 795 -14.60 -0.73 -43.56
C ASP A 795 -16.03 -0.20 -43.85
N SER A 796 -16.32 0.07 -45.11
CA SER A 796 -17.60 0.68 -45.52
C SER A 796 -18.80 -0.20 -45.21
N HIS A 797 -18.67 -1.53 -45.36
CA HIS A 797 -19.72 -2.48 -45.02
C HIS A 797 -19.91 -2.54 -43.50
N PHE A 798 -18.84 -2.55 -42.72
CA PHE A 798 -18.93 -2.47 -41.25
C PHE A 798 -19.66 -1.19 -40.80
N GLN A 799 -19.27 -0.02 -41.32
CA GLN A 799 -19.88 1.27 -40.97
C GLN A 799 -21.38 1.30 -41.34
N LYS A 800 -21.74 0.82 -42.54
CA LYS A 800 -23.13 0.74 -43.00
C LYS A 800 -23.99 -0.12 -42.07
N ASN A 801 -23.50 -1.30 -41.68
CA ASN A 801 -24.26 -2.25 -40.85
C ASN A 801 -24.34 -1.86 -39.37
N THR A 802 -23.40 -1.05 -38.88
CA THR A 802 -23.35 -0.63 -37.48
C THR A 802 -23.78 0.82 -37.26
N LYS A 803 -24.23 1.55 -38.30
CA LYS A 803 -24.55 2.98 -38.23
C LYS A 803 -25.45 3.39 -37.06
N LYS A 804 -26.44 2.57 -36.70
CA LYS A 804 -27.41 2.80 -35.61
C LYS A 804 -26.94 2.35 -34.22
N MET A 805 -25.73 1.82 -34.10
CA MET A 805 -25.19 1.32 -32.83
C MET A 805 -24.38 2.40 -32.10
N ASP A 806 -24.40 2.34 -30.77
CA ASP A 806 -23.48 3.13 -29.97
C ASP A 806 -22.02 2.66 -30.15
N PHE A 807 -21.10 3.50 -29.67
CA PHE A 807 -19.66 3.27 -29.83
C PHE A 807 -19.18 1.97 -29.18
N ALA A 808 -19.69 1.61 -28.00
CA ALA A 808 -19.27 0.41 -27.29
C ALA A 808 -19.63 -0.85 -28.10
N ASN A 809 -20.85 -0.90 -28.64
CA ASN A 809 -21.29 -1.98 -29.51
C ASN A 809 -20.49 -2.05 -30.82
N LYS A 810 -20.22 -0.91 -31.46
CA LYS A 810 -19.34 -0.85 -32.66
C LYS A 810 -17.95 -1.42 -32.35
N TYR A 811 -17.33 -0.94 -31.28
CA TYR A 811 -16.01 -1.38 -30.85
C TYR A 811 -15.99 -2.90 -30.60
N SER A 812 -16.97 -3.42 -29.86
CA SER A 812 -17.11 -4.84 -29.52
C SER A 812 -17.20 -5.73 -30.76
N ILE A 813 -17.99 -5.33 -31.78
CA ILE A 813 -18.13 -6.07 -33.05
C ILE A 813 -16.85 -6.01 -33.87
N ALA A 814 -16.24 -4.83 -34.03
CA ALA A 814 -15.01 -4.66 -34.81
C ALA A 814 -13.86 -5.48 -34.21
N LEU A 815 -13.73 -5.44 -32.88
CA LEU A 815 -12.71 -6.18 -32.17
C LEU A 815 -12.93 -7.70 -32.28
N THR A 816 -14.19 -8.13 -32.23
CA THR A 816 -14.54 -9.54 -32.48
C THR A 816 -14.19 -9.98 -33.90
N ALA A 817 -14.52 -9.16 -34.89
CA ALA A 817 -14.24 -9.45 -36.29
C ALA A 817 -12.73 -9.53 -36.56
N GLN A 818 -11.94 -8.60 -36.02
CA GLN A 818 -10.47 -8.67 -36.05
C GLN A 818 -9.97 -10.03 -35.56
N ARG A 819 -10.41 -10.45 -34.38
CA ARG A 819 -9.95 -11.70 -33.75
C ARG A 819 -10.39 -12.94 -34.50
N TYR A 820 -11.61 -12.93 -35.05
CA TYR A 820 -12.10 -14.02 -35.89
C TYR A 820 -11.25 -14.16 -37.16
N LEU A 821 -10.92 -13.06 -37.83
CA LEU A 821 -10.04 -13.05 -39.00
C LEU A 821 -8.63 -13.56 -38.64
N GLU A 822 -8.04 -13.09 -37.54
CA GLU A 822 -6.73 -13.55 -37.06
C GLU A 822 -6.73 -15.05 -36.74
N ARG A 823 -7.74 -15.54 -36.02
CA ARG A 823 -7.85 -16.95 -35.61
C ARG A 823 -8.06 -17.89 -36.79
N THR A 824 -8.79 -17.44 -37.81
CA THR A 824 -9.01 -18.23 -39.04
C THR A 824 -7.86 -18.10 -40.03
N GLY A 825 -6.92 -17.18 -39.81
CA GLY A 825 -5.88 -16.84 -40.77
C GLY A 825 -6.42 -16.21 -42.06
N ALA A 826 -7.68 -15.74 -42.06
CA ALA A 826 -8.29 -15.12 -43.22
C ALA A 826 -7.61 -13.78 -43.52
N LYS A 827 -7.31 -13.52 -44.80
CA LYS A 827 -6.78 -12.22 -45.25
C LYS A 827 -7.78 -11.12 -44.88
N VAL A 828 -7.29 -10.03 -44.32
CA VAL A 828 -8.11 -8.85 -44.00
C VAL A 828 -8.44 -8.12 -45.30
N SER A 829 -9.65 -8.34 -45.81
CA SER A 829 -10.19 -7.73 -47.03
C SER A 829 -11.67 -7.40 -46.80
N SER A 830 -12.23 -6.41 -47.51
CA SER A 830 -13.63 -6.01 -47.34
C SER A 830 -14.61 -7.18 -47.49
N LYS A 831 -14.37 -8.10 -48.45
CA LYS A 831 -15.15 -9.34 -48.61
C LYS A 831 -15.13 -10.24 -47.37
N ASN A 832 -13.96 -10.42 -46.75
CA ASN A 832 -13.83 -11.25 -45.55
C ASN A 832 -14.34 -10.52 -44.29
N ILE A 833 -14.20 -9.20 -44.23
CA ILE A 833 -14.78 -8.35 -43.19
C ILE A 833 -16.31 -8.44 -43.24
N GLU A 834 -16.92 -8.26 -44.41
CA GLU A 834 -18.37 -8.40 -44.62
C GLU A 834 -18.89 -9.74 -44.13
N LYS A 835 -18.29 -10.85 -44.60
CA LYS A 835 -18.67 -12.21 -44.17
C LYS A 835 -18.57 -12.39 -42.67
N THR A 836 -17.49 -11.90 -42.07
CA THR A 836 -17.22 -12.02 -40.63
C THR A 836 -18.20 -11.17 -39.81
N VAL A 837 -18.45 -9.93 -40.23
CA VAL A 837 -19.37 -9.02 -39.55
C VAL A 837 -20.79 -9.56 -39.62
N LYS A 838 -21.23 -10.06 -40.78
CA LYS A 838 -22.54 -10.72 -40.93
C LYS A 838 -22.68 -11.91 -39.98
N LEU A 839 -21.68 -12.79 -39.95
CA LEU A 839 -21.63 -13.91 -39.02
C LEU A 839 -21.78 -13.48 -37.55
N ILE A 840 -21.00 -12.50 -37.11
CA ILE A 840 -21.06 -11.98 -35.74
C ILE A 840 -22.43 -11.39 -35.43
N MET A 841 -22.98 -10.61 -36.36
CA MET A 841 -24.31 -9.99 -36.22
C MET A 841 -25.42 -11.04 -36.09
N ASP A 842 -25.37 -12.13 -36.86
CA ASP A 842 -26.33 -13.23 -36.76
C ASP A 842 -26.27 -13.91 -35.39
N TYR A 843 -25.06 -14.16 -34.88
CA TYR A 843 -24.88 -14.73 -33.55
C TYR A 843 -25.27 -13.75 -32.43
N ARG A 844 -25.01 -12.44 -32.58
CA ARG A 844 -25.51 -11.41 -31.65
C ARG A 844 -27.03 -11.37 -31.63
N LYS A 845 -27.69 -11.44 -32.80
CA LYS A 845 -29.16 -11.53 -32.91
C LYS A 845 -29.69 -12.77 -32.20
N LYS A 846 -29.04 -13.93 -32.39
CA LYS A 846 -29.40 -15.17 -31.67
C LYS A 846 -29.25 -15.03 -30.16
N PHE A 847 -28.08 -14.57 -29.68
CA PHE A 847 -27.82 -14.36 -28.25
C PHE A 847 -28.77 -13.33 -27.64
N SER A 848 -29.14 -12.29 -28.38
CA SER A 848 -30.02 -11.24 -27.85
C SER A 848 -31.38 -11.75 -27.37
N LYS A 849 -31.85 -12.88 -27.93
CA LYS A 849 -33.09 -13.56 -27.54
C LYS A 849 -32.90 -14.58 -26.42
N ARG A 850 -31.66 -14.91 -26.06
CA ARG A 850 -31.36 -15.91 -25.03
C ARG A 850 -31.71 -15.35 -23.66
N GLU A 851 -32.52 -16.09 -22.92
CA GLU A 851 -32.86 -15.80 -21.53
C GLU A 851 -31.66 -16.13 -20.63
N ILE A 852 -31.21 -15.15 -19.85
CA ILE A 852 -30.09 -15.25 -18.91
C ILE A 852 -30.63 -15.37 -17.49
N LEU A 853 -31.59 -14.53 -17.10
CA LEU A 853 -32.35 -14.66 -15.85
C LEU A 853 -33.83 -14.51 -16.18
N GLY A 854 -34.68 -15.37 -15.64
CA GLY A 854 -36.12 -15.36 -15.92
C GLY A 854 -36.85 -16.42 -15.11
N LYS A 855 -38.18 -16.48 -15.26
CA LYS A 855 -39.05 -17.39 -14.48
C LYS A 855 -38.67 -18.87 -14.59
N LYS A 856 -38.13 -19.30 -15.73
CA LYS A 856 -37.75 -20.70 -16.01
C LYS A 856 -36.26 -21.00 -15.79
N VAL A 857 -35.52 -20.11 -15.12
CA VAL A 857 -34.08 -20.25 -14.90
C VAL A 857 -33.82 -20.64 -13.45
N TYR A 858 -33.06 -21.71 -13.23
CA TYR A 858 -32.46 -22.02 -11.95
C TYR A 858 -31.18 -21.20 -11.74
N TYR A 859 -31.08 -20.48 -10.63
CA TYR A 859 -30.00 -19.53 -10.41
C TYR A 859 -29.06 -19.94 -9.28
N ILE A 860 -27.75 -19.95 -9.54
CA ILE A 860 -26.69 -20.34 -8.59
C ILE A 860 -25.69 -19.19 -8.43
N PRO A 861 -25.88 -18.28 -7.45
CA PRO A 861 -24.95 -17.21 -7.17
C PRO A 861 -23.80 -17.65 -6.27
N ILE A 862 -22.58 -17.16 -6.48
CA ILE A 862 -21.46 -17.31 -5.54
C ILE A 862 -20.65 -16.02 -5.42
N THR A 863 -20.28 -15.65 -4.19
CA THR A 863 -19.52 -14.42 -3.93
C THR A 863 -18.28 -14.61 -3.07
N HIS A 864 -17.36 -13.65 -3.21
CA HIS A 864 -16.22 -13.51 -2.32
C HIS A 864 -16.64 -13.09 -0.90
N ARG A 865 -15.76 -13.30 0.09
CA ARG A 865 -16.04 -12.94 1.50
C ARG A 865 -16.19 -11.44 1.76
N GLU A 866 -15.53 -10.60 0.95
CA GLU A 866 -15.52 -9.14 1.14
C GLU A 866 -16.92 -8.54 0.98
N SER A 867 -17.19 -7.46 1.73
CA SER A 867 -18.49 -6.78 1.77
C SER A 867 -18.90 -6.09 0.47
N ARG A 868 -17.96 -5.86 -0.46
CA ARG A 868 -18.30 -5.32 -1.79
C ARG A 868 -18.94 -6.36 -2.72
N PHE A 869 -18.83 -7.66 -2.40
CA PHE A 869 -19.40 -8.76 -3.17
C PHE A 869 -20.60 -9.37 -2.43
N GLU A 870 -21.75 -8.72 -2.57
CA GLU A 870 -22.96 -9.11 -1.85
C GLU A 870 -23.86 -10.06 -2.64
N ASN A 871 -24.03 -11.27 -2.09
CA ASN A 871 -24.89 -12.32 -2.64
C ASN A 871 -26.36 -11.84 -2.75
N ASP A 872 -26.83 -11.09 -1.75
CA ASP A 872 -28.20 -10.58 -1.70
C ASP A 872 -28.51 -9.62 -2.86
N ARG A 873 -27.53 -8.82 -3.28
CA ARG A 873 -27.68 -7.92 -4.43
C ARG A 873 -27.88 -8.71 -5.73
N MET A 874 -27.11 -9.78 -5.91
CA MET A 874 -27.25 -10.69 -7.05
C MET A 874 -28.61 -11.40 -7.04
N VAL A 875 -29.05 -11.89 -5.88
CA VAL A 875 -30.37 -12.52 -5.71
C VAL A 875 -31.49 -11.53 -5.99
N LYS A 876 -31.38 -10.28 -5.53
CA LYS A 876 -32.34 -9.21 -5.80
C LYS A 876 -32.46 -8.93 -7.30
N LEU A 877 -31.33 -8.86 -8.02
CA LEU A 877 -31.34 -8.72 -9.48
C LEU A 877 -32.05 -9.90 -10.17
N ALA A 878 -31.78 -11.14 -9.74
CA ALA A 878 -32.42 -12.34 -10.28
C ALA A 878 -33.94 -12.33 -10.02
N ARG A 879 -34.38 -12.03 -8.79
CA ARG A 879 -35.81 -11.90 -8.46
C ARG A 879 -36.48 -10.76 -9.23
N LYS A 880 -35.80 -9.62 -9.42
CA LYS A 880 -36.29 -8.53 -10.26
C LYS A 880 -36.56 -9.00 -11.69
N ALA A 881 -35.73 -9.90 -12.22
CA ALA A 881 -35.90 -10.52 -13.53
C ALA A 881 -36.93 -11.68 -13.56
N GLY A 882 -37.59 -11.98 -12.43
CA GLY A 882 -38.65 -13.00 -12.33
C GLY A 882 -38.16 -14.39 -11.96
N VAL A 883 -36.89 -14.59 -11.59
CA VAL A 883 -36.37 -15.89 -11.13
C VAL A 883 -37.06 -16.31 -9.83
N THR A 884 -37.62 -17.52 -9.82
CA THR A 884 -38.28 -18.10 -8.64
C THR A 884 -37.48 -19.23 -7.99
N ASP A 885 -36.69 -19.99 -8.75
CA ASP A 885 -35.84 -21.09 -8.23
C ASP A 885 -34.38 -20.62 -8.11
N ILE A 886 -33.91 -20.46 -6.88
CA ILE A 886 -32.56 -19.98 -6.55
C ILE A 886 -31.92 -20.99 -5.60
N ALA A 887 -30.70 -21.42 -5.90
CA ALA A 887 -29.89 -22.25 -4.99
C ALA A 887 -29.78 -21.57 -3.61
N ALA A 888 -29.68 -22.37 -2.53
CA ALA A 888 -29.77 -21.86 -1.16
C ALA A 888 -28.90 -20.61 -0.92
N THR A 889 -29.45 -19.65 -0.17
CA THR A 889 -28.76 -18.42 0.21
C THR A 889 -27.48 -18.71 1.01
N GLY A 890 -26.50 -17.81 0.97
CA GLY A 890 -25.26 -17.94 1.75
C GLY A 890 -24.09 -18.64 1.05
N LEU A 891 -24.13 -18.78 -0.29
CA LEU A 891 -22.96 -19.16 -1.10
C LEU A 891 -21.96 -17.99 -1.18
N LYS A 892 -21.40 -17.62 -0.04
CA LYS A 892 -20.40 -16.55 0.14
C LYS A 892 -19.19 -17.15 0.84
N GLY A 893 -17.99 -16.89 0.31
CA GLY A 893 -16.77 -17.36 0.95
C GLY A 893 -16.60 -16.82 2.37
N LYS A 894 -15.77 -17.48 3.17
CA LYS A 894 -15.63 -17.23 4.61
C LYS A 894 -14.19 -16.91 4.96
N GLN A 895 -13.96 -16.29 6.12
CA GLN A 895 -12.61 -15.94 6.56
C GLN A 895 -11.74 -17.18 6.79
N ARG A 896 -12.33 -18.30 7.22
CA ARG A 896 -11.62 -19.56 7.44
C ARG A 896 -11.68 -20.44 6.20
N ASN A 897 -10.51 -20.90 5.72
CA ASN A 897 -10.40 -21.77 4.54
C ASN A 897 -11.22 -23.07 4.65
N SER A 898 -11.34 -23.65 5.85
CA SER A 898 -12.14 -24.85 6.09
C SER A 898 -13.63 -24.62 5.84
N GLU A 899 -14.16 -23.45 6.20
CA GLU A 899 -15.55 -23.06 5.94
C GLU A 899 -15.75 -22.73 4.46
N THR A 900 -14.80 -22.00 3.85
CA THR A 900 -14.82 -21.72 2.41
C THR A 900 -14.78 -23.00 1.58
N LYS A 901 -14.04 -24.04 2.02
CA LYS A 901 -14.04 -25.35 1.37
C LYS A 901 -15.43 -25.99 1.35
N LYS A 902 -16.21 -25.87 2.43
CA LYS A 902 -17.60 -26.36 2.49
C LYS A 902 -18.50 -25.58 1.53
N VAL A 903 -18.36 -24.26 1.48
CA VAL A 903 -19.10 -23.40 0.52
C VAL A 903 -18.77 -23.78 -0.91
N LYS A 904 -17.47 -23.95 -1.23
CA LYS A 904 -17.00 -24.40 -2.55
C LYS A 904 -17.62 -25.74 -2.93
N LYS A 905 -17.55 -26.74 -2.06
CA LYS A 905 -18.13 -28.07 -2.30
C LYS A 905 -19.62 -27.95 -2.61
N LYS A 906 -20.38 -27.28 -1.74
CA LYS A 906 -21.83 -27.07 -1.91
C LYS A 906 -22.17 -26.38 -3.24
N PHE A 907 -21.37 -25.39 -3.64
CA PHE A 907 -21.54 -24.70 -4.93
C PHE A 907 -21.33 -25.62 -6.13
N LEU A 908 -20.25 -26.41 -6.13
CA LEU A 908 -19.96 -27.38 -7.18
C LEU A 908 -21.06 -28.47 -7.23
N ASP A 909 -21.51 -28.95 -6.08
CA ASP A 909 -22.62 -29.91 -5.97
C ASP A 909 -23.93 -29.36 -6.58
N TYR A 910 -24.24 -28.06 -6.37
CA TYR A 910 -25.40 -27.45 -7.03
C TYR A 910 -25.29 -27.42 -8.55
N ILE A 911 -24.08 -27.23 -9.10
CA ILE A 911 -23.86 -27.26 -10.54
C ILE A 911 -24.08 -28.67 -11.08
N GLU A 912 -23.44 -29.67 -10.45
CA GLU A 912 -23.54 -31.09 -10.83
C GLU A 912 -25.01 -31.55 -10.87
N ASN A 913 -25.80 -31.15 -9.87
CA ASN A 913 -27.19 -31.57 -9.70
C ASN A 913 -28.23 -30.65 -10.37
N SER A 914 -27.81 -29.65 -11.15
CA SER A 914 -28.74 -28.67 -11.74
C SER A 914 -29.44 -29.13 -13.03
N LYS A 915 -29.06 -30.27 -13.62
CA LYS A 915 -29.65 -30.75 -14.88
C LYS A 915 -31.18 -30.93 -14.82
N PRO A 916 -31.79 -31.53 -13.78
CA PRO A 916 -33.25 -31.66 -13.69
C PRO A 916 -33.98 -30.32 -13.54
N LYS A 917 -33.28 -29.26 -13.15
CA LYS A 917 -33.82 -27.89 -13.05
C LYS A 917 -33.89 -27.17 -14.40
N GLY A 918 -33.41 -27.80 -15.48
CA GLY A 918 -33.40 -27.24 -16.83
C GLY A 918 -32.40 -26.10 -16.99
N ARG A 919 -32.84 -24.97 -17.57
CA ARG A 919 -31.97 -23.81 -17.83
C ARG A 919 -31.36 -23.30 -16.54
N THR A 920 -30.04 -23.23 -16.49
CA THR A 920 -29.31 -22.86 -15.28
C THR A 920 -28.40 -21.67 -15.55
N THR A 921 -28.40 -20.70 -14.63
CA THR A 921 -27.46 -19.58 -14.66
C THR A 921 -26.58 -19.60 -13.43
N ILE A 922 -25.28 -19.77 -13.65
CA ILE A 922 -24.23 -19.69 -12.64
C ILE A 922 -23.68 -18.27 -12.65
N HIS A 923 -23.53 -17.63 -11.49
CA HIS A 923 -23.05 -16.25 -11.43
C HIS A 923 -21.99 -16.09 -10.35
N PHE A 924 -20.77 -15.73 -10.75
CA PHE A 924 -19.67 -15.37 -9.88
C PHE A 924 -19.61 -13.86 -9.70
N SER A 925 -19.49 -13.36 -8.47
CA SER A 925 -19.08 -11.98 -8.17
C SER A 925 -17.97 -12.00 -7.13
N ASN A 926 -16.73 -11.89 -7.58
CA ASN A 926 -15.54 -12.07 -6.76
C ASN A 926 -14.26 -11.47 -7.38
N HIS A 927 -13.12 -11.66 -6.70
CA HIS A 927 -11.82 -11.49 -7.34
C HIS A 927 -11.50 -12.67 -8.24
N GLY A 928 -10.99 -12.40 -9.44
CA GLY A 928 -10.63 -13.44 -10.41
C GLY A 928 -9.17 -13.33 -10.85
N GLY A 929 -8.64 -14.45 -11.30
CA GLY A 929 -7.41 -14.54 -12.08
C GLY A 929 -7.60 -15.50 -13.25
N PRO A 930 -6.62 -15.62 -14.17
CA PRO A 930 -6.72 -16.48 -15.34
C PRO A 930 -7.05 -17.96 -15.03
N LYS A 931 -6.72 -18.45 -13.83
CA LYS A 931 -6.88 -19.85 -13.45
C LYS A 931 -7.93 -20.11 -12.37
N HIS A 932 -8.29 -19.09 -11.59
CA HIS A 932 -9.05 -19.25 -10.35
C HIS A 932 -10.05 -18.10 -10.14
N GLN A 933 -11.19 -18.44 -9.57
CA GLN A 933 -12.16 -17.51 -8.98
C GLN A 933 -12.01 -17.59 -7.45
N TRP A 934 -11.61 -16.49 -6.81
CA TRP A 934 -11.29 -16.47 -5.39
C TRP A 934 -12.57 -16.34 -4.55
N LEU A 935 -12.66 -17.06 -3.44
CA LEU A 935 -13.80 -17.00 -2.53
C LEU A 935 -13.49 -16.30 -1.21
N SER A 936 -12.23 -16.31 -0.74
CA SER A 936 -11.86 -15.63 0.51
C SER A 936 -10.59 -14.79 0.46
N ASP A 937 -9.44 -15.38 0.13
CA ASP A 937 -8.15 -14.69 0.18
C ASP A 937 -7.57 -14.63 -1.22
N GLY A 938 -7.68 -13.49 -1.88
CA GLY A 938 -7.16 -13.29 -3.22
C GLY A 938 -7.34 -11.84 -3.65
N GLN A 939 -6.41 -11.35 -4.46
CA GLN A 939 -6.43 -10.00 -5.03
C GLN A 939 -5.98 -10.10 -6.48
N ALA A 940 -6.63 -9.33 -7.35
CA ALA A 940 -6.29 -9.24 -8.75
C ALA A 940 -4.80 -8.91 -8.94
N GLY A 941 -4.12 -9.66 -9.81
CA GLY A 941 -2.70 -9.47 -10.15
C GLY A 941 -1.68 -9.86 -9.08
N ALA A 942 -2.05 -9.86 -7.80
CA ALA A 942 -1.14 -10.20 -6.69
C ALA A 942 -1.07 -11.71 -6.41
N HIS A 943 -2.16 -12.44 -6.63
CA HIS A 943 -2.23 -13.86 -6.33
C HIS A 943 -2.54 -14.65 -7.60
N LEU A 944 -1.48 -15.12 -8.26
CA LEU A 944 -1.53 -16.20 -9.24
C LEU A 944 -1.17 -17.50 -8.53
N SER A 945 -1.88 -18.57 -8.86
CA SER A 945 -1.56 -19.90 -8.34
C SER A 945 -1.70 -20.95 -9.42
N ASP A 946 -0.77 -21.90 -9.40
CA ASP A 946 -0.79 -23.08 -10.25
C ASP A 946 -1.48 -24.28 -9.60
N GLU A 947 -1.80 -24.20 -8.29
CA GLU A 947 -2.50 -25.24 -7.55
C GLU A 947 -4.00 -25.21 -7.85
N MET A 948 -4.48 -26.12 -8.69
CA MET A 948 -5.86 -26.12 -9.23
C MET A 948 -6.96 -26.51 -8.24
N HIS A 949 -6.63 -26.90 -7.01
CA HIS A 949 -7.59 -27.43 -6.03
C HIS A 949 -7.55 -26.71 -4.67
N LYS A 950 -7.18 -25.43 -4.67
CA LYS A 950 -7.09 -24.64 -3.44
C LYS A 950 -8.43 -24.54 -2.70
N PRO A 951 -8.46 -24.72 -1.36
CA PRO A 951 -9.71 -24.71 -0.58
C PRO A 951 -10.54 -23.42 -0.72
N ASN A 952 -9.87 -22.29 -0.96
CA ASN A 952 -10.47 -20.96 -1.00
C ASN A 952 -10.70 -20.39 -2.40
N THR A 953 -10.59 -21.21 -3.44
CA THR A 953 -10.81 -20.82 -4.83
C THR A 953 -11.58 -21.88 -5.59
N ILE A 954 -12.18 -21.50 -6.71
CA ILE A 954 -12.68 -22.42 -7.72
C ILE A 954 -11.81 -22.29 -8.96
N SER A 955 -11.09 -23.34 -9.33
CA SER A 955 -10.32 -23.34 -10.59
C SER A 955 -11.22 -23.61 -11.80
N TYR A 956 -10.73 -23.28 -13.00
CA TYR A 956 -11.44 -23.65 -14.24
C TYR A 956 -11.52 -25.18 -14.45
N VAL A 957 -10.61 -25.94 -13.82
CA VAL A 957 -10.63 -27.42 -13.84
C VAL A 957 -11.79 -27.93 -12.97
N GLU A 958 -11.87 -27.46 -11.72
CA GLU A 958 -12.94 -27.84 -10.79
C GLU A 958 -14.32 -27.49 -11.35
N LEU A 959 -14.47 -26.27 -11.88
CA LEU A 959 -15.71 -25.86 -12.54
C LEU A 959 -15.98 -26.72 -13.80
N GLY A 960 -14.96 -27.01 -14.59
CA GLY A 960 -15.07 -27.85 -15.77
C GLY A 960 -15.54 -29.26 -15.46
N ASP A 961 -15.01 -29.89 -14.41
CA ASP A 961 -15.41 -31.23 -13.98
C ASP A 961 -16.87 -31.28 -13.51
N SER A 962 -17.31 -30.29 -12.72
CA SER A 962 -18.71 -30.21 -12.30
C SER A 962 -19.66 -29.96 -13.47
N LEU A 963 -19.24 -29.15 -14.48
CA LEU A 963 -20.01 -28.97 -15.71
C LEU A 963 -20.09 -30.27 -16.54
N ILE A 964 -18.99 -31.02 -16.67
CA ILE A 964 -18.97 -32.30 -17.38
C ILE A 964 -19.97 -33.28 -16.75
N LYS A 965 -19.95 -33.41 -15.42
CA LYS A 965 -20.90 -34.27 -14.69
C LYS A 965 -22.36 -33.82 -14.86
N ARG A 966 -22.61 -32.50 -14.86
CA ARG A 966 -23.95 -31.96 -15.14
C ARG A 966 -24.46 -32.39 -16.53
N GLY A 967 -23.61 -32.32 -17.56
CA GLY A 967 -24.01 -32.51 -18.96
C GLY A 967 -24.99 -31.43 -19.48
N LYS A 968 -25.51 -31.60 -20.70
CA LYS A 968 -26.44 -30.66 -21.39
C LYS A 968 -26.05 -29.18 -21.23
N LEU A 969 -24.78 -28.87 -21.54
CA LEU A 969 -24.23 -27.55 -21.25
C LEU A 969 -24.79 -26.42 -22.12
N SER A 970 -25.46 -26.74 -23.22
CA SER A 970 -26.17 -25.74 -24.05
C SER A 970 -27.27 -24.97 -23.28
N GLU A 971 -27.78 -25.54 -22.18
CA GLU A 971 -28.75 -24.96 -21.25
C GLU A 971 -28.12 -24.11 -20.13
N VAL A 972 -26.79 -24.08 -20.05
CA VAL A 972 -26.05 -23.37 -18.99
C VAL A 972 -25.62 -21.98 -19.47
N ASN A 973 -25.90 -20.98 -18.65
CA ASN A 973 -25.29 -19.65 -18.71
C ASN A 973 -24.30 -19.50 -17.56
N ILE A 974 -23.17 -18.85 -17.80
CA ILE A 974 -22.23 -18.46 -16.75
C ILE A 974 -21.98 -16.97 -16.85
N LEU A 975 -22.18 -16.25 -15.75
CA LEU A 975 -21.86 -14.83 -15.59
C LEU A 975 -20.63 -14.72 -14.68
N ILE A 976 -19.59 -14.03 -15.09
CA ILE A 976 -18.35 -13.88 -14.31
C ILE A 976 -18.04 -12.39 -14.10
N ASP A 977 -18.48 -11.86 -12.96
CA ASP A 977 -18.21 -10.50 -12.44
C ASP A 977 -16.90 -10.50 -11.64
N SER A 978 -15.77 -10.56 -12.36
CA SER A 978 -14.44 -10.75 -11.79
C SER A 978 -13.33 -10.27 -12.72
N CYS A 979 -12.18 -9.90 -12.15
CA CYS A 979 -10.95 -9.61 -12.90
C CYS A 979 -10.48 -10.83 -13.72
N TYR A 980 -9.90 -10.60 -14.91
CA TYR A 980 -9.41 -11.68 -15.80
C TYR A 980 -10.47 -12.75 -16.11
N SER A 981 -11.76 -12.39 -16.07
CA SER A 981 -12.87 -13.31 -16.25
C SER A 981 -12.88 -13.96 -17.63
N LYS A 982 -12.38 -13.25 -18.65
CA LYS A 982 -12.20 -13.83 -19.99
C LYS A 982 -11.05 -14.83 -20.08
N ASP A 983 -9.90 -14.53 -19.48
CA ASP A 983 -8.78 -15.47 -19.44
C ASP A 983 -9.17 -16.79 -18.74
N PHE A 984 -9.95 -16.69 -17.65
CA PHE A 984 -10.54 -17.85 -17.00
C PHE A 984 -11.50 -18.63 -17.91
N THR A 985 -12.34 -17.92 -18.65
CA THR A 985 -13.27 -18.50 -19.64
C THR A 985 -12.56 -19.27 -20.74
N ASP A 986 -11.46 -18.72 -21.26
CA ASP A 986 -10.66 -19.38 -22.30
C ASP A 986 -10.02 -20.68 -21.81
N ASN A 987 -9.51 -20.67 -20.57
CA ASN A 987 -8.98 -21.87 -19.93
C ASN A 987 -10.07 -22.92 -19.67
N LEU A 988 -11.25 -22.51 -19.22
CA LEU A 988 -12.40 -23.39 -19.03
C LEU A 988 -12.84 -24.04 -20.35
N TYR A 989 -12.96 -23.26 -21.43
CA TYR A 989 -13.36 -23.79 -22.74
C TYR A 989 -12.32 -24.74 -23.32
N ALA A 990 -11.03 -24.40 -23.23
CA ALA A 990 -9.95 -25.28 -23.65
C ALA A 990 -9.98 -26.60 -22.86
N TYR A 991 -10.26 -26.54 -21.57
CA TYR A 991 -10.40 -27.72 -20.71
C TYR A 991 -11.59 -28.60 -21.13
N LEU A 992 -12.79 -28.02 -21.25
CA LEU A 992 -13.99 -28.75 -21.69
C LEU A 992 -13.79 -29.40 -23.07
N HIS A 993 -13.17 -28.68 -24.00
CA HIS A 993 -12.86 -29.21 -25.33
C HIS A 993 -11.87 -30.38 -25.26
N LYS A 994 -10.80 -30.26 -24.45
CA LYS A 994 -9.82 -31.34 -24.22
C LYS A 994 -10.50 -32.58 -23.63
N LYS A 995 -11.54 -32.41 -22.82
CA LYS A 995 -12.35 -33.50 -22.23
C LYS A 995 -13.45 -34.03 -23.16
N GLY A 996 -13.48 -33.62 -24.43
CA GLY A 996 -14.41 -34.15 -25.43
C GLY A 996 -15.83 -33.60 -25.36
N VAL A 997 -16.06 -32.53 -24.58
CA VAL A 997 -17.37 -31.90 -24.45
C VAL A 997 -17.82 -31.30 -25.78
N LYS A 998 -19.00 -31.73 -26.26
CA LYS A 998 -19.56 -31.31 -27.56
C LYS A 998 -20.44 -30.05 -27.45
N GLU A 999 -21.23 -29.95 -26.39
CA GLU A 999 -22.06 -28.79 -26.10
C GLU A 999 -21.32 -27.86 -25.13
N MET A 1000 -21.17 -26.59 -25.48
CA MET A 1000 -20.52 -25.62 -24.59
C MET A 1000 -21.58 -24.73 -23.91
N PRO A 1001 -21.31 -24.26 -22.67
CA PRO A 1001 -22.13 -23.24 -22.05
C PRO A 1001 -22.10 -21.93 -22.85
N THR A 1002 -22.95 -20.97 -22.48
CA THR A 1002 -22.77 -19.57 -22.90
C THR A 1002 -22.19 -18.79 -21.73
N ILE A 1003 -21.07 -18.11 -21.93
CA ILE A 1003 -20.39 -17.37 -20.85
C ILE A 1003 -20.38 -15.88 -21.17
N VAL A 1004 -20.76 -15.08 -20.18
CA VAL A 1004 -20.66 -13.62 -20.19
C VAL A 1004 -19.67 -13.21 -19.11
N THR A 1005 -18.69 -12.41 -19.46
CA THR A 1005 -17.66 -11.94 -18.54
C THR A 1005 -17.73 -10.43 -18.38
N GLU A 1006 -17.39 -9.95 -17.18
CA GLU A 1006 -17.26 -8.52 -16.90
C GLU A 1006 -16.11 -7.88 -17.67
N THR A 1007 -15.03 -8.63 -17.87
CA THR A 1007 -13.78 -8.16 -18.47
C THR A 1007 -13.42 -8.95 -19.71
N ASN A 1008 -12.66 -8.32 -20.61
CA ASN A 1008 -11.93 -8.99 -21.69
C ASN A 1008 -10.56 -9.49 -21.22
N ARG A 1009 -9.87 -10.17 -22.13
CA ARG A 1009 -8.54 -10.74 -21.93
C ARG A 1009 -7.55 -9.68 -21.46
N GLY A 1010 -6.84 -10.01 -20.39
CA GLY A 1010 -5.85 -9.14 -19.77
C GLY A 1010 -6.43 -7.89 -19.08
N SER A 1011 -7.75 -7.71 -19.07
CA SER A 1011 -8.41 -6.56 -18.44
C SER A 1011 -8.74 -6.85 -16.98
N LEU A 1012 -8.64 -5.81 -16.15
CA LEU A 1012 -9.15 -5.82 -14.78
C LEU A 1012 -10.62 -5.43 -14.73
N GLY A 1013 -11.33 -6.00 -13.77
CA GLY A 1013 -12.76 -5.77 -13.51
C GLY A 1013 -12.94 -5.02 -12.20
N TRP A 1014 -13.99 -4.21 -12.11
CA TRP A 1014 -14.26 -3.38 -10.94
C TRP A 1014 -15.53 -3.86 -10.28
N GLY A 1015 -15.36 -4.76 -9.30
CA GLY A 1015 -16.45 -5.49 -8.65
C GLY A 1015 -17.68 -4.62 -8.36
N GLY A 1016 -18.84 -5.09 -8.79
CA GLY A 1016 -20.12 -4.40 -8.65
C GLY A 1016 -20.47 -3.47 -9.81
N THR A 1017 -19.54 -3.08 -10.68
CA THR A 1017 -19.83 -2.26 -11.87
C THR A 1017 -20.68 -3.04 -12.87
N PHE A 1018 -20.38 -4.32 -13.07
CA PHE A 1018 -21.15 -5.21 -13.93
C PHE A 1018 -22.60 -5.36 -13.47
N ILE A 1019 -22.80 -5.72 -12.19
CA ILE A 1019 -24.12 -5.86 -11.60
C ILE A 1019 -24.90 -4.54 -11.65
N SER A 1020 -24.26 -3.40 -11.36
CA SER A 1020 -24.88 -2.07 -11.45
C SER A 1020 -25.41 -1.78 -12.85
N ALA A 1021 -24.65 -2.14 -13.88
CA ALA A 1021 -25.08 -1.96 -15.27
C ALA A 1021 -26.25 -2.86 -15.63
N LEU A 1022 -26.26 -4.12 -15.17
CA LEU A 1022 -27.39 -5.03 -15.35
C LEU A 1022 -28.66 -4.52 -14.64
N GLU A 1023 -28.53 -3.97 -13.44
CA GLU A 1023 -29.64 -3.38 -12.69
C GLU A 1023 -30.29 -2.20 -13.43
N LYS A 1024 -29.48 -1.35 -14.08
CA LYS A 1024 -29.93 -0.20 -14.89
C LYS A 1024 -30.74 -0.61 -16.11
N VAL A 1025 -30.41 -1.73 -16.74
CA VAL A 1025 -31.07 -2.20 -17.97
C VAL A 1025 -32.14 -3.26 -17.73
N SER A 1026 -32.22 -3.80 -16.51
CA SER A 1026 -33.24 -4.75 -16.08
C SER A 1026 -34.53 -4.04 -15.68
N ARG A 1027 -35.67 -4.64 -16.06
CA ARG A 1027 -37.02 -4.17 -15.71
C ARG A 1027 -37.70 -5.21 -14.83
N LYS A 1028 -38.44 -4.75 -13.80
CA LYS A 1028 -39.12 -5.65 -12.85
C LYS A 1028 -40.12 -6.54 -13.60
N GLY A 1029 -40.08 -7.84 -13.34
CA GLY A 1029 -40.96 -8.83 -13.96
C GLY A 1029 -40.60 -9.23 -15.40
N GLN A 1030 -39.60 -8.59 -16.01
CA GLN A 1030 -39.11 -8.96 -17.34
C GLN A 1030 -37.82 -9.76 -17.24
N SER A 1031 -37.74 -10.87 -17.99
CA SER A 1031 -36.51 -11.66 -18.07
C SER A 1031 -35.32 -10.80 -18.52
N LEU A 1032 -34.17 -11.01 -17.87
CA LEU A 1032 -32.90 -10.47 -18.32
C LEU A 1032 -32.40 -11.35 -19.47
N THR A 1033 -32.32 -10.77 -20.67
CA THR A 1033 -31.91 -11.46 -21.90
C THR A 1033 -30.53 -11.01 -22.38
N GLY A 1034 -29.96 -11.68 -23.38
CA GLY A 1034 -28.74 -11.22 -24.04
C GLY A 1034 -28.84 -9.80 -24.61
N LYS A 1035 -30.04 -9.32 -24.97
CA LYS A 1035 -30.26 -7.93 -25.38
C LYS A 1035 -29.95 -6.95 -24.24
N ASN A 1036 -30.25 -7.32 -22.99
CA ASN A 1036 -29.93 -6.53 -21.83
C ASN A 1036 -28.40 -6.50 -21.60
N ILE A 1037 -27.70 -7.61 -21.81
CA ILE A 1037 -26.23 -7.67 -21.73
C ILE A 1037 -25.57 -6.64 -22.66
N TYR A 1038 -25.98 -6.56 -23.93
CA TYR A 1038 -25.45 -5.56 -24.87
C TYR A 1038 -25.80 -4.11 -24.51
N ARG A 1039 -26.94 -3.89 -23.85
CA ARG A 1039 -27.30 -2.56 -23.32
C ARG A 1039 -26.45 -2.20 -22.09
N ALA A 1040 -26.13 -3.17 -21.25
CA ALA A 1040 -25.30 -2.97 -20.07
C ALA A 1040 -23.86 -2.59 -20.43
N GLU A 1041 -23.33 -3.11 -21.55
CA GLU A 1041 -22.00 -2.76 -22.08
C GLU A 1041 -21.82 -1.24 -22.19
N LYS A 1042 -22.83 -0.49 -22.67
CA LYS A 1042 -22.77 0.98 -22.74
C LYS A 1042 -22.46 1.65 -21.40
N HIS A 1043 -22.92 1.07 -20.29
CA HIS A 1043 -22.75 1.63 -18.95
C HIS A 1043 -21.43 1.23 -18.28
N THR A 1044 -20.72 0.27 -18.84
CA THR A 1044 -19.48 -0.27 -18.27
C THR A 1044 -18.26 0.00 -19.14
N PHE A 1045 -18.46 0.24 -20.44
CA PHE A 1045 -17.42 0.25 -21.47
C PHE A 1045 -16.17 1.08 -21.13
N GLU A 1046 -16.35 2.26 -20.52
CA GLU A 1046 -15.27 3.14 -20.10
C GLU A 1046 -14.34 2.51 -19.05
N THR A 1047 -14.90 1.75 -18.11
CA THR A 1047 -14.16 1.16 -16.99
C THR A 1047 -13.76 -0.28 -17.26
N GLN A 1048 -14.61 -1.04 -17.96
CA GLN A 1048 -14.45 -2.46 -18.25
C GLN A 1048 -15.14 -2.83 -19.56
N ASP A 1049 -14.66 -3.88 -20.22
CA ASP A 1049 -15.15 -4.30 -21.53
C ASP A 1049 -15.64 -5.74 -21.48
N MET A 1050 -16.96 -5.90 -21.59
CA MET A 1050 -17.62 -7.19 -21.44
C MET A 1050 -17.32 -8.12 -22.64
N SER A 1051 -17.34 -9.42 -22.38
CA SER A 1051 -17.25 -10.45 -23.40
C SER A 1051 -18.43 -11.43 -23.33
N VAL A 1052 -18.80 -11.97 -24.48
CA VAL A 1052 -19.80 -13.05 -24.60
C VAL A 1052 -19.20 -14.15 -25.46
N THR A 1053 -18.96 -15.31 -24.87
CA THR A 1053 -18.46 -16.49 -25.58
C THR A 1053 -19.58 -17.51 -25.73
N MET A 1054 -19.82 -17.97 -26.95
CA MET A 1054 -20.88 -18.96 -27.22
C MET A 1054 -20.45 -20.01 -28.25
N PRO A 1055 -21.02 -21.23 -28.20
CA PRO A 1055 -20.72 -22.27 -29.17
C PRO A 1055 -21.09 -21.85 -30.61
N LEU A 1056 -20.26 -22.23 -31.57
CA LEU A 1056 -20.63 -22.21 -32.98
C LEU A 1056 -21.61 -23.36 -33.22
N ILE A 1057 -22.86 -23.04 -33.53
CA ILE A 1057 -23.93 -24.04 -33.69
C ILE A 1057 -23.93 -24.58 -35.12
N ASN A 1058 -23.56 -23.77 -36.10
CA ASN A 1058 -23.46 -24.20 -37.50
C ASN A 1058 -22.16 -25.00 -37.73
N PRO A 1059 -22.24 -26.28 -38.14
CA PRO A 1059 -21.06 -27.11 -38.44
C PRO A 1059 -20.14 -26.51 -39.50
N LYS A 1060 -20.69 -25.84 -40.52
CA LYS A 1060 -19.91 -25.18 -41.58
C LYS A 1060 -19.01 -24.06 -41.04
N HIS A 1061 -19.37 -23.46 -39.91
CA HIS A 1061 -18.54 -22.44 -39.28
C HIS A 1061 -17.46 -23.04 -38.37
N ARG A 1062 -17.60 -24.32 -37.96
CA ARG A 1062 -16.62 -25.01 -37.10
C ARG A 1062 -15.38 -25.47 -37.86
N THR A 1063 -15.52 -25.84 -39.14
CA THR A 1063 -14.41 -26.35 -39.98
C THR A 1063 -13.39 -25.28 -40.36
N ILE A 1064 -13.77 -24.00 -40.28
CA ILE A 1064 -12.95 -22.87 -40.73
C ILE A 1064 -11.91 -22.45 -39.66
N VAL A 1065 -12.08 -22.87 -38.40
CA VAL A 1065 -11.26 -22.41 -37.28
C VAL A 1065 -10.20 -23.45 -36.90
N LYS A 1066 -8.91 -23.15 -37.09
CA LYS A 1066 -7.79 -23.99 -36.61
C LYS A 1066 -7.40 -23.56 -35.18
N GLY A 1067 -7.35 -24.49 -34.21
CA GLY A 1067 -6.88 -24.21 -32.83
C GLY A 1067 -7.62 -24.98 -31.72
N ARG A 1068 -7.15 -24.82 -30.46
CA ARG A 1068 -7.72 -25.53 -29.26
C ARG A 1068 -9.17 -25.10 -28.92
N THR A 1069 -9.70 -24.03 -29.55
CA THR A 1069 -11.05 -23.49 -29.32
C THR A 1069 -11.94 -23.49 -30.58
N SER A 1070 -11.64 -24.35 -31.57
CA SER A 1070 -12.25 -24.34 -32.91
C SER A 1070 -13.78 -24.39 -32.99
N LYS A 1071 -14.47 -24.82 -31.92
CA LYS A 1071 -15.94 -24.99 -31.88
C LYS A 1071 -16.72 -23.81 -31.31
N VAL A 1072 -16.07 -22.69 -30.99
CA VAL A 1072 -16.72 -21.55 -30.30
C VAL A 1072 -16.47 -20.24 -31.00
N ILE A 1073 -17.46 -19.34 -30.97
CA ILE A 1073 -17.32 -17.97 -31.45
C ILE A 1073 -17.37 -17.05 -30.24
N ASP A 1074 -16.38 -16.18 -30.18
CA ASP A 1074 -16.43 -15.06 -29.28
C ASP A 1074 -17.23 -13.96 -29.94
N LEU A 1075 -18.19 -13.37 -29.23
CA LEU A 1075 -18.90 -12.16 -29.66
C LEU A 1075 -18.33 -10.89 -29.00
N GLY A 1076 -17.19 -11.06 -28.31
CA GLY A 1076 -16.28 -10.09 -27.67
C GLY A 1076 -15.17 -10.86 -26.89
N SER A 1077 -13.88 -10.58 -27.14
CA SER A 1077 -12.52 -11.09 -26.72
C SER A 1077 -11.81 -12.46 -26.76
N THR A 1078 -11.07 -12.66 -27.86
CA THR A 1078 -9.70 -13.20 -28.08
C THR A 1078 -9.45 -14.69 -27.91
N ASP A 1079 -9.03 -15.32 -29.01
CA ASP A 1079 -7.99 -16.36 -29.02
C ASP A 1079 -6.92 -15.94 -30.03
N SER A 1080 -5.66 -15.94 -29.63
CA SER A 1080 -4.51 -15.73 -30.51
C SER A 1080 -3.29 -16.52 -30.02
N ARG A 1081 -3.22 -17.80 -30.38
CA ARG A 1081 -1.93 -18.42 -30.67
C ARG A 1081 -1.65 -18.24 -32.16
N GLY A 1082 -0.80 -17.26 -32.46
CA GLY A 1082 -0.15 -17.19 -33.77
C GLY A 1082 0.74 -18.42 -33.92
N VAL A 1083 0.54 -19.15 -35.01
CA VAL A 1083 1.49 -20.11 -35.57
C VAL A 1083 2.79 -19.35 -35.80
N SER A 1084 3.83 -19.62 -35.01
CA SER A 1084 5.17 -19.11 -35.29
C SER A 1084 5.68 -19.73 -36.60
N LYS A 1085 6.14 -18.88 -37.53
CA LYS A 1085 6.89 -19.28 -38.72
C LYS A 1085 8.11 -20.14 -38.33
N LYS A 1086 8.45 -21.07 -39.21
CA LYS A 1086 9.57 -22.04 -39.17
C LYS A 1086 10.87 -21.43 -38.61
N PRO A 1087 11.65 -22.17 -37.79
CA PRO A 1087 13.02 -21.79 -37.47
C PRO A 1087 13.88 -21.83 -38.74
N SER A 1088 14.64 -20.77 -38.98
CA SER A 1088 15.76 -20.77 -39.92
C SER A 1088 16.80 -21.80 -39.46
N LYS A 1089 17.35 -22.52 -40.45
CA LYS A 1089 18.45 -23.48 -40.34
C LYS A 1089 19.68 -22.90 -39.63
N ILE A 1090 20.57 -23.81 -39.20
CA ILE A 1090 21.92 -23.63 -38.59
C ILE A 1090 21.82 -23.68 -37.05
N GLN A 1091 22.33 -24.68 -36.32
CA GLN A 1091 23.54 -25.50 -36.47
C GLN A 1091 23.32 -26.90 -35.85
N LYS A 1092 23.67 -27.97 -36.60
CA LYS A 1092 23.78 -29.34 -36.10
C LYS A 1092 25.05 -29.48 -35.26
N LYS A 1093 24.99 -30.17 -34.10
CA LYS A 1093 26.12 -30.97 -33.62
C LYS A 1093 25.62 -32.25 -32.93
N LYS A 1094 26.20 -33.35 -33.42
CA LYS A 1094 26.05 -34.79 -33.17
C LYS A 1094 26.17 -35.20 -31.69
N GLU A 1095 25.25 -36.06 -31.21
CA GLU A 1095 25.40 -37.51 -30.90
C GLU A 1095 26.21 -37.82 -29.63
N THR A 1096 25.62 -38.54 -28.67
CA THR A 1096 25.90 -39.99 -28.49
C THR A 1096 24.84 -40.66 -27.60
N GLU A 1097 24.53 -41.90 -27.97
CA GLU A 1097 23.55 -42.83 -27.43
C GLU A 1097 24.03 -43.58 -26.19
N ALA A 1098 23.08 -44.12 -25.40
CA ALA A 1098 23.18 -45.47 -24.82
C ALA A 1098 21.79 -46.00 -24.37
N ASN A 1099 21.35 -47.05 -25.08
CA ASN A 1099 20.47 -48.21 -24.78
C ASN A 1099 20.11 -48.49 -23.30
N GLU A 1100 19.06 -49.21 -22.90
CA GLU A 1100 17.95 -49.95 -23.54
C GLU A 1100 16.94 -50.30 -22.41
N GLY A 1101 15.66 -50.47 -22.73
CA GLY A 1101 14.65 -50.96 -21.78
C GLY A 1101 13.24 -50.92 -22.39
N LYS A 1102 12.92 -51.93 -23.19
CA LYS A 1102 11.66 -52.08 -23.95
C LYS A 1102 10.42 -52.05 -23.03
N VAL A 1103 9.59 -51.02 -23.17
CA VAL A 1103 8.17 -51.00 -22.76
C VAL A 1103 7.33 -50.68 -23.99
N LYS A 1104 6.25 -51.45 -24.21
CA LYS A 1104 5.30 -51.36 -25.35
C LYS A 1104 4.90 -49.91 -25.67
N PRO A 1105 4.69 -49.55 -26.96
CA PRO A 1105 4.28 -48.20 -27.33
C PRO A 1105 2.88 -47.90 -26.77
N LEU A 1106 2.82 -46.97 -25.82
CA LEU A 1106 1.59 -46.28 -25.43
C LEU A 1106 1.16 -45.34 -26.57
N PRO A 1107 -0.16 -45.18 -26.82
CA PRO A 1107 -0.66 -44.31 -27.88
C PRO A 1107 -0.21 -42.85 -27.69
N PRO A 1108 0.12 -42.11 -28.75
CA PRO A 1108 0.69 -40.76 -28.66
C PRO A 1108 -0.42 -39.77 -28.30
N THR A 1109 -0.74 -39.63 -27.01
CA THR A 1109 -1.68 -38.60 -26.54
C THR A 1109 -1.33 -38.02 -25.17
N VAL A 1110 -0.05 -37.88 -24.84
CA VAL A 1110 0.38 -36.94 -23.80
C VAL A 1110 1.69 -36.27 -24.22
N ILE A 1111 1.58 -35.05 -24.76
CA ILE A 1111 2.70 -34.10 -24.76
C ILE A 1111 2.50 -33.18 -23.57
N GLU A 1112 3.38 -33.32 -22.59
CA GLU A 1112 3.54 -32.41 -21.47
C GLU A 1112 4.28 -31.15 -21.95
N ILE A 1113 3.62 -30.00 -22.01
CA ILE A 1113 4.26 -28.69 -22.28
C ILE A 1113 3.55 -27.62 -21.43
N ALA A 1114 4.21 -27.17 -20.36
CA ALA A 1114 5.05 -25.97 -20.38
C ALA A 1114 5.61 -25.70 -18.97
N LYS A 1115 6.92 -25.90 -18.83
CA LYS A 1115 7.73 -25.20 -17.83
C LYS A 1115 7.51 -23.71 -18.08
N ILE A 1116 6.95 -23.01 -17.10
CA ILE A 1116 6.77 -21.56 -17.15
C ILE A 1116 8.15 -20.94 -17.34
N GLU A 1117 8.35 -20.22 -18.45
CA GLU A 1117 9.51 -19.34 -18.58
C GLU A 1117 9.52 -18.37 -17.40
N LEU A 1118 10.56 -18.46 -16.57
CA LEU A 1118 10.91 -17.56 -15.47
C LEU A 1118 11.15 -16.10 -15.90
N GLY A 1119 10.82 -15.72 -17.14
CA GLY A 1119 11.04 -14.40 -17.73
C GLY A 1119 10.02 -13.33 -17.32
N MET A 1120 8.79 -13.70 -16.92
CA MET A 1120 7.74 -12.72 -16.60
C MET A 1120 7.65 -12.30 -15.12
N GLN A 1121 8.33 -12.97 -14.20
CA GLN A 1121 8.39 -12.51 -12.80
C GLN A 1121 9.31 -11.31 -12.57
N LYS A 1122 10.24 -11.03 -13.50
CA LYS A 1122 11.21 -9.92 -13.36
C LYS A 1122 10.63 -8.53 -13.67
N GLN A 1123 9.46 -8.43 -14.31
CA GLN A 1123 8.82 -7.13 -14.59
C GLN A 1123 7.66 -6.79 -13.64
N LEU A 1124 7.29 -7.69 -12.72
CA LEU A 1124 6.22 -7.48 -11.73
C LEU A 1124 6.75 -7.07 -10.35
N VAL A 1125 8.08 -6.91 -10.21
CA VAL A 1125 8.72 -6.31 -9.02
C VAL A 1125 9.62 -5.18 -9.50
N GLY A 1126 8.99 -4.03 -9.79
CA GLY A 1126 9.64 -2.76 -10.10
C GLY A 1126 8.85 -1.64 -9.45
#